data_AF-A0A6A6Z0P9-F1
#
_entry.id   AF-A0A6A6Z0P9-F1
#
_cell.length_a   1.000
_cell.length_b   1.000
_cell.length_c   1.000
_cell.angle_alpha   90.00
_cell.angle_beta   90.00
_cell.angle_gamma   90.00
#
_symmetry.space_group_name_H-M   'P 1'
#
loop_
_entity.id
_entity.type
_entity.pdbx_description
1 polymer ?
#
loop_
_entity_poly.entity_id
_entity_poly.type
_entity_poly.pdbx_seq_one_letter_code
_entity_poly.pdbx_strand_id
1 'polypeptide(L)'
;MVVELHVWGPAFGLPSIDAECNAAIAFLNRTIARTQWVLIAAHDTSPSPTQNFPALRDDTTWIGGFNQIVQYLGQYPSGSHNSDSIFTREQKADSLAFSTFIETTGRPIIDLSLYTSSQNYSTTTAPAYTAILPWNLNYTIPPGHRDAARARTAHLGLSGLDVDLDLDGPELGTTLGGEFEAAKKASGLPSDSHANRPSVLNLGRQKGLQGLLSSPVYAARFKLDALANEFLAPLSDLLGKKQYLLRDDAASSLDDLAFGYLALMLYSPVPQTWLKEAIEGRYSRLEKYIRRMRTALLGSDEDVSPSDVSALASCPRDDGALKTARRGLGLTLPWSPPMATSLATTTYTVVRDIVGSLPVVSTLIRDDPVRQDRQSEDVAMKPSSALPSPFIVNTFFATYSMRQSRAPTASQIQSPPPPPSSTKHGRFFGRGNIGHTFRGKAAGAFGPDLAKKLSQLVKMEKNVMRSMELVSRERMEVAQQLSIWGEACDDDVSDVTDKLGVLIYEIGELEDQFVDRYDQYRVTIKSIRNIEASVQPSRDRKQKITDNIAQLKYKEPNSPKIVVLEQELVRAEAESLVAEAQLSNITREKLKAAFTYQFDALSEHCEKLAIIAGYGKHLLELVDDTPVTPGETRQAYDGYEASKAIIQDCEDALTNWVSQNAAVSSKLSVRSRTLSQRRAARRQPGEGVDLSHQDQSLGDRESGLWIPASEHRGNGYEEDEEEDAPSTVGTETRGREEERVAA
;
A
#
# COMPACT_ATOMS: atom_id res chain seq x y z
N MET A 1 31.38 -30.69 -31.41
CA MET A 1 30.05 -30.21 -31.02
C MET A 1 30.26 -28.94 -30.25
N VAL A 2 29.59 -27.86 -30.63
CA VAL A 2 29.78 -26.53 -30.04
C VAL A 2 28.50 -26.20 -29.31
N VAL A 3 28.61 -25.95 -28.01
CA VAL A 3 27.45 -25.63 -27.18
C VAL A 3 27.08 -24.16 -27.37
N GLU A 4 25.80 -23.86 -27.62
CA GLU A 4 25.30 -22.50 -27.83
C GLU A 4 24.65 -21.99 -26.53
N LEU A 5 25.18 -20.89 -25.96
CA LEU A 5 24.55 -20.21 -24.83
C LEU A 5 23.76 -18.99 -25.34
N HIS A 6 22.46 -18.99 -25.10
CA HIS A 6 21.56 -17.88 -25.39
C HIS A 6 21.36 -17.02 -24.13
N VAL A 7 21.64 -15.73 -24.28
CA VAL A 7 21.56 -14.74 -23.20
C VAL A 7 20.89 -13.46 -23.68
N TRP A 8 20.44 -12.64 -22.72
CA TRP A 8 20.13 -11.25 -22.99
C TRP A 8 21.40 -10.50 -23.40
N GLY A 9 21.28 -9.53 -24.30
CA GLY A 9 22.43 -8.78 -24.81
C GLY A 9 23.18 -7.94 -23.76
N PRO A 10 24.36 -7.43 -24.13
CA PRO A 10 25.26 -6.73 -23.21
C PRO A 10 24.70 -5.38 -22.76
N ALA A 11 24.93 -5.05 -21.50
CA ALA A 11 24.55 -3.77 -20.90
C ALA A 11 25.52 -3.40 -19.77
N PHE A 12 25.66 -2.10 -19.48
CA PHE A 12 26.42 -1.60 -18.32
C PHE A 12 27.89 -2.05 -18.27
N GLY A 13 28.52 -2.31 -19.42
CA GLY A 13 29.89 -2.84 -19.49
C GLY A 13 30.01 -4.31 -19.04
N LEU A 14 28.87 -5.02 -18.96
CA LEU A 14 28.76 -6.44 -18.67
C LEU A 14 28.23 -7.23 -19.88
N PRO A 15 28.50 -8.54 -19.96
CA PRO A 15 28.05 -9.38 -21.07
C PRO A 15 26.53 -9.47 -21.24
N SER A 16 25.76 -9.24 -20.17
CA SER A 16 24.30 -9.30 -20.17
C SER A 16 23.66 -8.29 -19.21
N ILE A 17 22.43 -7.87 -19.51
CA ILE A 17 21.59 -7.06 -18.62
C ILE A 17 21.00 -7.87 -17.44
N ASP A 18 21.01 -9.20 -17.54
CA ASP A 18 20.42 -10.09 -16.53
C ASP A 18 21.49 -10.81 -15.68
N ALA A 19 21.18 -11.02 -14.39
CA ALA A 19 22.12 -11.53 -13.39
C ALA A 19 22.51 -12.98 -13.65
N GLU A 20 21.53 -13.84 -13.92
CA GLU A 20 21.75 -15.27 -14.16
C GLU A 20 22.45 -15.50 -15.49
N CYS A 21 22.19 -14.65 -16.49
CA CYS A 21 22.92 -14.67 -17.76
C CYS A 21 24.41 -14.36 -17.56
N ASN A 22 24.74 -13.33 -16.77
CA ASN A 22 26.14 -13.03 -16.44
C ASN A 22 26.81 -14.17 -15.66
N ALA A 23 26.09 -14.80 -14.74
CA ALA A 23 26.57 -15.96 -14.01
C ALA A 23 26.86 -17.17 -14.92
N ALA A 24 25.94 -17.48 -15.83
CA ALA A 24 26.11 -18.58 -16.79
C ALA A 24 27.34 -18.35 -17.69
N ILE A 25 27.54 -17.12 -18.19
CA ILE A 25 28.70 -16.76 -19.01
C ILE A 25 30.01 -16.93 -18.22
N ALA A 26 30.04 -16.50 -16.96
CA ALA A 26 31.20 -16.68 -16.09
C ALA A 26 31.52 -18.17 -15.87
N PHE A 27 30.50 -18.97 -15.57
CA PHE A 27 30.62 -20.41 -15.38
C PHE A 27 31.13 -21.14 -16.64
N LEU A 28 30.58 -20.82 -17.81
CA LEU A 28 30.97 -21.42 -19.09
C LEU A 28 32.39 -21.04 -19.51
N ASN A 29 32.79 -19.78 -19.35
CA ASN A 29 34.14 -19.32 -19.65
C ASN A 29 35.21 -20.01 -18.77
N ARG A 30 34.82 -20.47 -17.58
CA ARG A 30 35.71 -21.17 -16.65
C ARG A 30 35.76 -22.68 -16.89
N THR A 31 34.63 -23.31 -17.19
CA THR A 31 34.51 -24.77 -17.28
C THR A 31 34.76 -25.34 -18.69
N ILE A 32 34.49 -24.56 -19.73
CA ILE A 32 34.63 -24.98 -21.13
C ILE A 32 35.64 -24.08 -21.85
N ALA A 33 36.51 -24.70 -22.65
CA ALA A 33 37.43 -23.96 -23.51
C ALA A 33 36.65 -23.09 -24.52
N ARG A 34 37.10 -21.86 -24.77
CA ARG A 34 36.44 -20.87 -25.64
C ARG A 34 36.21 -21.33 -27.10
N THR A 35 36.79 -22.45 -27.52
CA THR A 35 36.61 -23.04 -28.85
C THR A 35 35.45 -24.04 -28.92
N GLN A 36 34.92 -24.47 -27.78
CA GLN A 36 33.89 -25.51 -27.66
C GLN A 36 32.50 -24.94 -27.34
N TRP A 37 32.38 -23.63 -27.15
CA TRP A 37 31.11 -22.96 -26.91
C TRP A 37 31.04 -21.61 -27.60
N VAL A 38 29.81 -21.14 -27.81
CA VAL A 38 29.49 -19.90 -28.50
C VAL A 38 28.42 -19.14 -27.72
N LEU A 39 28.55 -17.81 -27.68
CA LEU A 39 27.62 -16.91 -27.00
C LEU A 39 26.74 -16.20 -28.02
N ILE A 40 25.42 -16.26 -27.83
CA ILE A 40 24.42 -15.66 -28.72
C ILE A 40 23.56 -14.68 -27.92
N ALA A 41 23.58 -13.41 -28.33
CA ALA A 41 22.63 -12.42 -27.84
C ALA A 41 21.27 -12.67 -28.53
N ALA A 42 20.29 -13.13 -27.76
CA ALA A 42 18.95 -13.44 -28.24
C ALA A 42 17.89 -12.63 -27.48
N HIS A 43 16.73 -12.48 -28.11
CA HIS A 43 15.57 -11.77 -27.53
C HIS A 43 14.29 -12.61 -27.54
N ASP A 44 14.25 -13.70 -28.31
CA ASP A 44 13.11 -14.62 -28.34
C ASP A 44 13.30 -15.74 -27.31
N THR A 45 12.50 -15.72 -26.25
CA THR A 45 12.55 -16.71 -25.17
C THR A 45 11.71 -17.96 -25.44
N SER A 46 10.95 -18.01 -26.54
CA SER A 46 10.08 -19.14 -26.87
C SER A 46 10.76 -20.52 -27.03
N PRO A 47 12.03 -20.65 -27.50
CA PRO A 47 12.67 -21.96 -27.59
C PRO A 47 13.17 -22.48 -26.23
N SER A 48 13.24 -21.63 -25.20
CA SER A 48 13.66 -22.03 -23.85
C SER A 48 12.52 -22.75 -23.12
N PRO A 49 12.76 -23.92 -22.49
CA PRO A 49 11.77 -24.61 -21.67
C PRO A 49 11.24 -23.76 -20.51
N THR A 50 12.09 -22.88 -19.97
CA THR A 50 11.74 -21.99 -18.85
C THR A 50 11.17 -20.64 -19.30
N GLN A 51 11.03 -20.42 -20.62
CA GLN A 51 10.63 -19.15 -21.23
C GLN A 51 11.44 -17.93 -20.75
N ASN A 52 12.64 -18.17 -20.23
CA ASN A 52 13.58 -17.15 -19.78
C ASN A 52 15.01 -17.52 -20.21
N PHE A 53 15.89 -16.53 -20.20
CA PHE A 53 17.34 -16.73 -20.32
C PHE A 53 17.98 -16.65 -18.93
N PRO A 54 19.06 -17.40 -18.65
CA PRO A 54 19.94 -18.10 -19.61
C PRO A 54 19.37 -19.42 -20.15
N ALA A 55 19.64 -19.73 -21.41
CA ALA A 55 19.29 -21.01 -22.02
C ALA A 55 20.48 -21.61 -22.79
N LEU A 56 20.80 -22.88 -22.52
CA LEU A 56 21.85 -23.62 -23.19
C LEU A 56 21.23 -24.55 -24.23
N ARG A 57 21.79 -24.53 -25.44
CA ARG A 57 21.43 -25.45 -26.51
C ARG A 57 22.62 -26.34 -26.83
N ASP A 58 22.40 -27.64 -26.68
CA ASP A 58 23.34 -28.69 -27.05
C ASP A 58 22.69 -29.55 -28.13
N ASP A 59 23.08 -29.29 -29.38
CA ASP A 59 22.48 -29.77 -30.62
C ASP A 59 20.95 -29.58 -30.70
N THR A 60 20.19 -30.53 -30.14
CA THR A 60 18.71 -30.57 -30.15
C THR A 60 18.10 -30.38 -28.77
N THR A 61 18.89 -30.45 -27.71
CA THR A 61 18.42 -30.33 -26.33
C THR A 61 18.52 -28.89 -25.86
N TRP A 62 17.49 -28.43 -25.15
CA TRP A 62 17.43 -27.10 -24.55
C TRP A 62 17.34 -27.21 -23.04
N ILE A 63 18.18 -26.48 -22.32
CA ILE A 63 18.22 -26.42 -20.86
C ILE A 63 18.07 -24.96 -20.44
N GLY A 64 17.14 -24.65 -19.54
CA GLY A 64 16.85 -23.29 -19.12
C GLY A 64 17.19 -23.04 -17.64
N GLY A 65 17.74 -21.87 -17.33
CA GLY A 65 18.08 -21.46 -15.98
C GLY A 65 19.46 -21.91 -15.51
N PHE A 66 20.09 -21.08 -14.67
CA PHE A 66 21.49 -21.26 -14.28
C PHE A 66 21.76 -22.60 -13.57
N ASN A 67 20.97 -22.96 -12.57
CA ASN A 67 21.18 -24.19 -11.79
C ASN A 67 21.08 -25.45 -12.65
N GLN A 68 20.14 -25.49 -13.59
CA GLN A 68 19.99 -26.61 -14.52
C GLN A 68 21.17 -26.70 -15.49
N ILE A 69 21.68 -25.57 -15.97
CA ILE A 69 22.88 -25.50 -16.82
C ILE A 69 24.10 -26.02 -16.08
N VAL A 70 24.30 -25.63 -14.82
CA VAL A 70 25.41 -26.12 -13.98
C VAL A 70 25.32 -27.64 -13.78
N GLN A 71 24.12 -28.15 -13.49
CA GLN A 71 23.89 -29.59 -13.31
C GLN A 71 24.14 -30.39 -14.59
N TYR A 72 23.66 -29.89 -15.74
CA TYR A 72 23.86 -30.52 -17.04
C TYR A 72 25.34 -30.57 -17.42
N LEU A 73 26.05 -29.44 -17.29
CA LEU A 73 27.48 -29.36 -17.60
C LEU A 73 28.34 -30.18 -16.64
N GLY A 74 27.87 -30.43 -15.42
CA GLY A 74 28.50 -31.37 -14.49
C GLY A 74 28.52 -32.83 -14.96
N GLN A 75 27.59 -33.21 -15.85
CA GLN A 75 27.48 -34.55 -16.43
C GLN A 75 28.10 -34.63 -17.84
N TYR A 76 28.60 -33.51 -18.37
CA TYR A 76 29.02 -33.39 -19.76
C TYR A 76 30.44 -33.96 -20.01
N PRO A 77 30.65 -34.85 -21.01
CA PRO A 77 31.90 -35.59 -21.18
C PRO A 77 33.15 -34.77 -21.54
N SER A 78 32.96 -33.56 -22.08
CA SER A 78 34.04 -32.70 -22.60
C SER A 78 34.35 -31.48 -21.73
N GLY A 79 33.62 -31.30 -20.62
CA GLY A 79 33.84 -30.20 -19.68
C GLY A 79 34.98 -30.53 -18.71
N SER A 80 35.91 -29.59 -18.51
CA SER A 80 36.88 -29.72 -17.42
C SER A 80 36.12 -29.79 -16.09
N HIS A 81 36.49 -30.76 -15.24
CA HIS A 81 35.79 -31.11 -14.00
C HIS A 81 35.16 -29.89 -13.28
N ASN A 82 33.83 -29.91 -13.10
CA ASN A 82 33.17 -28.92 -12.27
C ASN A 82 33.86 -28.89 -10.90
N SER A 83 34.33 -27.72 -10.46
CA SER A 83 35.05 -27.56 -9.19
C SER A 83 34.18 -27.98 -7.99
N ASP A 84 32.86 -28.00 -8.18
CA ASP A 84 31.87 -28.42 -7.19
C ASP A 84 31.80 -29.93 -6.96
N SER A 85 32.35 -30.74 -7.88
CA SER A 85 32.41 -32.21 -7.73
C SER A 85 33.25 -32.63 -6.52
N ILE A 86 34.20 -31.79 -6.11
CA ILE A 86 35.16 -32.02 -5.02
C ILE A 86 34.61 -31.53 -3.66
N PHE A 87 33.42 -30.93 -3.60
CA PHE A 87 32.89 -30.36 -2.35
C PHE A 87 32.59 -31.40 -1.28
N THR A 88 32.93 -31.06 -0.04
CA THR A 88 32.48 -31.80 1.15
C THR A 88 30.96 -31.68 1.30
N ARG A 89 30.34 -32.59 2.08
CA ARG A 89 28.89 -32.57 2.29
C ARG A 89 28.39 -31.25 2.87
N GLU A 90 29.16 -30.65 3.77
CA GLU A 90 28.90 -29.33 4.36
C GLU A 90 28.99 -28.22 3.31
N GLN A 91 30.05 -28.21 2.50
CA GLN A 91 30.21 -27.22 1.42
C GLN A 91 29.11 -27.31 0.36
N LYS A 92 28.60 -28.52 0.07
CA LYS A 92 27.44 -28.69 -0.83
C LYS A 92 26.16 -28.11 -0.23
N ALA A 93 25.94 -28.31 1.07
CA ALA A 93 24.80 -27.73 1.77
C ALA A 93 24.89 -26.20 1.79
N ASP A 94 26.06 -25.65 2.13
CA ASP A 94 26.30 -24.20 2.13
C ASP A 94 26.16 -23.61 0.72
N SER A 95 26.70 -24.27 -0.31
CA SER A 95 26.57 -23.83 -1.69
C SER A 95 25.11 -23.73 -2.15
N LEU A 96 24.28 -24.70 -1.78
CA LEU A 96 22.85 -24.69 -2.10
C LEU A 96 22.08 -23.64 -1.27
N ALA A 97 22.40 -23.50 0.01
CA ALA A 97 21.78 -22.51 0.88
C ALA A 97 22.09 -21.08 0.40
N PHE A 98 23.34 -20.80 0.04
CA PHE A 98 23.73 -19.49 -0.46
C PHE A 98 23.29 -19.24 -1.90
N SER A 99 23.17 -20.25 -2.77
CA SER A 99 22.62 -20.05 -4.12
C SER A 99 21.14 -19.65 -4.06
N THR A 100 20.35 -20.38 -3.27
CA THR A 100 18.93 -20.06 -3.05
C THR A 100 18.77 -18.71 -2.34
N PHE A 101 19.63 -18.38 -1.38
CA PHE A 101 19.66 -17.06 -0.76
C PHE A 101 19.91 -15.95 -1.79
N ILE A 102 20.91 -16.10 -2.67
CA ILE A 102 21.25 -15.08 -3.67
C ILE A 102 20.09 -14.88 -4.66
N GLU A 103 19.46 -15.95 -5.12
CA GLU A 103 18.34 -15.87 -6.05
C GLU A 103 17.11 -15.21 -5.41
N THR A 104 16.77 -15.61 -4.17
CA THR A 104 15.57 -15.13 -3.48
C THR A 104 15.69 -13.70 -2.97
N THR A 105 16.85 -13.31 -2.44
CA THR A 105 17.06 -11.99 -1.83
C THR A 105 17.74 -10.99 -2.77
N GLY A 106 18.63 -11.46 -3.65
CA GLY A 106 19.35 -10.62 -4.60
C GLY A 106 18.45 -10.12 -5.74
N ARG A 107 17.49 -10.94 -6.21
CA ARG A 107 16.59 -10.56 -7.32
C ARG A 107 15.71 -9.35 -6.97
N PRO A 108 15.00 -9.30 -5.83
CA PRO A 108 14.22 -8.13 -5.43
C PRO A 108 15.05 -6.85 -5.28
N ILE A 109 16.31 -6.94 -4.85
CA ILE A 109 17.20 -5.79 -4.68
C ILE A 109 17.57 -5.18 -6.04
N ILE A 110 17.92 -6.02 -7.03
CA ILE A 110 18.15 -5.58 -8.40
C ILE A 110 16.87 -4.99 -9.00
N ASP A 111 15.72 -5.64 -8.77
CA ASP A 111 14.41 -5.18 -9.23
C ASP A 111 14.03 -3.80 -8.65
N LEU A 112 14.36 -3.53 -7.38
CA LEU A 112 14.20 -2.22 -6.76
C LEU A 112 15.08 -1.15 -7.41
N SER A 113 16.35 -1.50 -7.66
CA SER A 113 17.35 -0.58 -8.22
C SER A 113 17.07 -0.22 -9.68
N LEU A 114 16.88 -1.22 -10.55
CA LEU A 114 16.83 -1.01 -12.01
C LEU A 114 15.42 -0.76 -12.56
N TYR A 115 14.40 -1.40 -11.98
CA TYR A 115 13.05 -1.42 -12.58
C TYR A 115 12.00 -0.65 -11.79
N THR A 116 12.06 -0.71 -10.45
CA THR A 116 11.04 -0.10 -9.58
C THR A 116 11.18 1.42 -9.54
N SER A 117 12.41 1.93 -9.37
CA SER A 117 12.73 3.36 -9.47
C SER A 117 12.49 3.88 -10.90
N SER A 118 11.59 4.85 -11.06
CA SER A 118 11.27 5.42 -12.38
C SER A 118 12.46 6.14 -12.99
N GLN A 119 13.22 6.90 -12.19
CA GLN A 119 14.35 7.67 -12.67
C GLN A 119 15.47 6.75 -13.18
N ASN A 120 15.78 5.68 -12.44
CA ASN A 120 16.74 4.68 -12.88
C ASN A 120 16.23 3.95 -14.12
N TYR A 121 14.96 3.54 -14.13
CA TYR A 121 14.39 2.83 -15.27
C TYR A 121 14.41 3.67 -16.55
N SER A 122 13.92 4.92 -16.52
CA SER A 122 13.82 5.78 -17.71
C SER A 122 15.18 6.21 -18.23
N THR A 123 16.13 6.48 -17.35
CA THR A 123 17.44 7.05 -17.72
C THR A 123 18.43 5.98 -18.16
N THR A 124 18.34 4.76 -17.61
CA THR A 124 19.39 3.74 -17.77
C THR A 124 18.88 2.41 -18.30
N THR A 125 17.86 1.83 -17.67
CA THR A 125 17.42 0.47 -17.98
C THR A 125 16.64 0.40 -19.29
N ALA A 126 15.70 1.31 -19.52
CA ALA A 126 14.94 1.35 -20.77
C ALA A 126 15.82 1.69 -22.01
N PRO A 127 16.77 2.64 -21.95
CA PRO A 127 17.74 2.84 -23.02
C PRO A 127 18.65 1.62 -23.26
N ALA A 128 19.07 0.93 -22.19
CA ALA A 128 19.88 -0.29 -22.33
C ALA A 128 19.12 -1.41 -23.08
N TYR A 129 17.84 -1.62 -22.77
CA TYR A 129 17.00 -2.54 -23.54
C TYR A 129 16.81 -2.08 -24.99
N THR A 130 16.65 -0.79 -25.22
CA THR A 130 16.50 -0.21 -26.57
C THR A 130 17.74 -0.46 -27.44
N ALA A 131 18.93 -0.54 -26.83
CA ALA A 131 20.17 -0.85 -27.53
C ALA A 131 20.32 -2.34 -27.91
N ILE A 132 19.63 -3.24 -27.21
CA ILE A 132 19.74 -4.70 -27.38
C ILE A 132 18.61 -5.26 -28.24
N LEU A 133 17.41 -4.70 -28.10
CA LEU A 133 16.19 -5.24 -28.69
C LEU A 133 15.85 -4.58 -30.03
N PRO A 134 15.20 -5.32 -30.96
CA PRO A 134 14.60 -4.70 -32.12
C PRO A 134 13.43 -3.78 -31.72
N TRP A 135 13.20 -2.74 -32.52
CA TRP A 135 12.30 -1.63 -32.20
C TRP A 135 10.88 -2.05 -31.78
N ASN A 136 10.37 -3.16 -32.34
CA ASN A 136 9.03 -3.67 -32.07
C ASN A 136 8.88 -4.27 -30.68
N LEU A 137 9.95 -4.86 -30.11
CA LEU A 137 9.91 -5.52 -28.80
C LEU A 137 10.14 -4.55 -27.63
N ASN A 138 10.56 -3.32 -27.90
CA ASN A 138 10.77 -2.28 -26.89
C ASN A 138 9.48 -1.87 -26.16
N TYR A 139 8.32 -2.11 -26.76
CA TYR A 139 7.02 -1.78 -26.16
C TYR A 139 6.43 -2.93 -25.32
N THR A 140 7.00 -4.13 -25.41
CA THR A 140 6.46 -5.34 -24.76
C THR A 140 7.38 -5.85 -23.67
N ILE A 141 8.67 -6.06 -24.00
CA ILE A 141 9.63 -6.71 -23.11
C ILE A 141 9.97 -5.80 -21.91
N PRO A 142 10.47 -4.55 -22.09
CA PRO A 142 10.84 -3.71 -20.95
C PRO A 142 9.67 -3.37 -20.00
N PRO A 143 8.47 -2.99 -20.49
CA PRO A 143 7.31 -2.80 -19.61
C PRO A 143 6.90 -4.09 -18.88
N GLY A 144 6.91 -5.24 -19.55
CA GLY A 144 6.62 -6.53 -18.93
C GLY A 144 7.59 -6.90 -17.81
N HIS A 145 8.90 -6.69 -18.01
CA HIS A 145 9.91 -6.87 -16.96
C HIS A 145 9.70 -5.90 -15.79
N ARG A 146 9.33 -4.64 -16.08
CA ARG A 146 9.06 -3.63 -15.05
C ARG A 146 7.84 -4.00 -14.20
N ASP A 147 6.77 -4.46 -14.83
CA ASP A 147 5.55 -4.87 -14.12
C ASP A 147 5.80 -6.13 -13.27
N ALA A 148 6.55 -7.10 -13.79
CA ALA A 148 6.96 -8.29 -13.03
C ALA A 148 7.86 -7.93 -11.82
N ALA A 149 8.79 -6.99 -12.00
CA ALA A 149 9.65 -6.49 -10.91
C ALA A 149 8.82 -5.77 -9.84
N ARG A 150 7.87 -4.92 -10.23
CA ARG A 150 6.95 -4.23 -9.31
C ARG A 150 6.08 -5.21 -8.54
N ALA A 151 5.59 -6.25 -9.19
CA ALA A 151 4.81 -7.30 -8.53
C ALA A 151 5.64 -8.02 -7.45
N ARG A 152 6.89 -8.37 -7.76
CA ARG A 152 7.80 -9.01 -6.80
C ARG A 152 8.15 -8.11 -5.62
N THR A 153 8.37 -6.81 -5.83
CA THR A 153 8.79 -5.87 -4.77
C THR A 153 7.64 -5.19 -4.03
N ALA A 154 6.38 -5.45 -4.41
CA ALA A 154 5.20 -4.81 -3.83
C ALA A 154 5.08 -4.98 -2.31
N HIS A 155 5.46 -6.16 -1.79
CA HIS A 155 5.41 -6.47 -0.36
C HIS A 155 6.36 -5.62 0.50
N LEU A 156 7.42 -5.05 -0.10
CA LEU A 156 8.40 -4.22 0.62
C LEU A 156 7.86 -2.82 0.93
N GLY A 157 6.72 -2.42 0.35
CA GLY A 157 6.10 -1.12 0.62
C GLY A 157 6.94 0.08 0.17
N LEU A 158 7.86 -0.13 -0.77
CA LEU A 158 8.77 0.86 -1.33
C LEU A 158 8.33 1.39 -2.70
N SER A 159 7.08 1.12 -3.11
CA SER A 159 6.51 1.60 -4.38
C SER A 159 6.45 3.14 -4.51
N GLY A 160 6.71 3.85 -3.41
CA GLY A 160 6.83 5.31 -3.35
C GLY A 160 8.26 5.84 -3.45
N LEU A 161 9.22 5.07 -3.99
CA LEU A 161 10.60 5.52 -4.22
C LEU A 161 10.71 6.58 -5.33
N ASP A 162 9.64 6.81 -6.10
CA ASP A 162 9.51 7.88 -7.10
C ASP A 162 9.23 9.26 -6.47
N VAL A 163 10.19 9.78 -5.69
CA VAL A 163 10.11 11.14 -5.10
C VAL A 163 11.06 12.13 -5.81
N ASP A 164 11.58 11.78 -6.98
CA ASP A 164 12.39 12.70 -7.81
C ASP A 164 11.59 13.25 -9.01
N LEU A 165 10.31 13.60 -8.79
CA LEU A 165 9.67 14.62 -9.62
C LEU A 165 9.98 15.97 -8.99
N ASP A 166 11.15 16.49 -9.34
CA ASP A 166 11.41 17.92 -9.25
C ASP A 166 10.29 18.66 -9.98
N LEU A 167 9.64 19.56 -9.24
CA LEU A 167 8.79 20.61 -9.75
C LEU A 167 9.66 21.51 -10.63
N ASP A 168 9.83 21.20 -11.92
CA ASP A 168 10.11 22.13 -13.01
C ASP A 168 10.38 21.37 -14.33
N GLY A 169 9.34 21.22 -15.16
CA GLY A 169 9.44 20.71 -16.53
C GLY A 169 8.06 20.57 -17.19
N PRO A 170 7.85 21.03 -18.44
CA PRO A 170 6.54 20.97 -19.08
C PRO A 170 6.27 19.59 -19.70
N GLU A 171 5.05 19.07 -19.45
CA GLU A 171 4.42 17.89 -20.06
C GLU A 171 5.01 16.53 -19.62
N LEU A 172 4.27 15.45 -19.37
CA LEU A 172 3.02 14.96 -19.92
C LEU A 172 2.41 13.97 -18.91
N GLY A 173 1.28 14.30 -18.29
CA GLY A 173 0.66 13.46 -17.26
C GLY A 173 -0.79 13.87 -16.99
N THR A 174 -1.71 13.12 -17.58
CA THR A 174 -3.16 13.25 -17.50
C THR A 174 -3.67 13.29 -16.06
N THR A 175 -4.04 14.49 -15.60
CA THR A 175 -4.89 14.67 -14.42
C THR A 175 -6.17 15.38 -14.84
N LEU A 176 -7.31 14.75 -14.54
CA LEU A 176 -8.67 15.19 -14.91
C LEU A 176 -9.08 16.57 -14.34
N GLY A 177 -8.23 17.20 -13.51
CA GLY A 177 -8.39 18.60 -13.10
C GLY A 177 -7.87 19.59 -14.15
N GLY A 178 -6.82 19.22 -14.89
CA GLY A 178 -6.23 20.06 -15.93
C GLY A 178 -7.08 20.14 -17.20
N GLU A 179 -7.81 19.07 -17.53
CA GLU A 179 -8.74 19.06 -18.67
C GLU A 179 -9.96 19.95 -18.43
N PHE A 180 -10.45 20.03 -17.18
CA PHE A 180 -11.55 20.92 -16.83
C PHE A 180 -11.13 22.40 -16.89
N GLU A 181 -9.91 22.73 -16.46
CA GLU A 181 -9.36 24.09 -16.58
C GLU A 181 -8.97 24.44 -18.02
N ALA A 182 -8.43 23.48 -18.79
CA ALA A 182 -8.12 23.66 -20.21
C ALA A 182 -9.39 23.79 -21.06
N ALA A 183 -10.46 23.03 -20.76
CA ALA A 183 -11.76 23.17 -21.39
C ALA A 183 -12.41 24.51 -21.06
N LYS A 184 -12.28 25.00 -19.82
CA LYS A 184 -12.76 26.33 -19.41
C LYS A 184 -12.01 27.45 -20.13
N LYS A 185 -10.71 27.28 -20.38
CA LYS A 185 -9.85 28.20 -21.14
C LYS A 185 -10.12 28.15 -22.65
N ALA A 186 -10.39 26.96 -23.20
CA ALA A 186 -10.77 26.76 -24.60
C ALA A 186 -12.18 27.28 -24.92
N SER A 187 -13.05 27.39 -23.91
CA SER A 187 -14.43 27.90 -24.03
C SER A 187 -14.55 29.44 -23.99
N GLY A 188 -13.44 30.17 -23.91
CA GLY A 188 -13.43 31.64 -24.02
C GLY A 188 -14.11 32.41 -22.88
N LEU A 189 -14.33 31.80 -21.71
CA LEU A 189 -14.91 32.48 -20.55
C LEU A 189 -13.79 33.16 -19.72
N PRO A 190 -13.89 34.47 -19.40
CA PRO A 190 -12.84 35.17 -18.68
C PRO A 190 -12.77 34.69 -17.22
N SER A 191 -11.56 34.31 -16.77
CA SER A 191 -11.26 34.11 -15.35
C SER A 191 -10.79 35.43 -14.75
N ASP A 192 -11.43 35.88 -13.67
CA ASP A 192 -11.10 37.13 -13.01
C ASP A 192 -9.63 37.23 -12.59
N SER A 193 -9.09 38.39 -12.92
CA SER A 193 -7.70 38.82 -12.83
C SER A 193 -7.27 39.15 -11.41
N HIS A 194 -6.44 38.32 -10.78
CA HIS A 194 -5.52 38.75 -9.71
C HIS A 194 -4.31 37.81 -9.59
N ALA A 195 -3.48 37.72 -10.64
CA ALA A 195 -2.14 37.16 -10.51
C ALA A 195 -1.23 37.68 -11.64
N ASN A 196 -0.90 38.97 -11.59
CA ASN A 196 0.24 39.49 -12.33
C ASN A 196 1.08 40.38 -11.41
N ARG A 197 1.96 39.74 -10.63
CA ARG A 197 3.16 40.35 -10.07
C ARG A 197 4.28 39.31 -10.10
N PRO A 198 5.40 39.55 -10.79
CA PRO A 198 6.55 38.68 -10.71
C PRO A 198 7.24 38.89 -9.35
N SER A 199 7.27 37.85 -8.51
CA SER A 199 7.98 37.89 -7.23
C SER A 199 9.47 37.63 -7.46
N VAL A 200 10.21 38.67 -7.81
CA VAL A 200 11.64 38.73 -7.55
C VAL A 200 11.86 38.85 -6.04
N LEU A 201 12.80 38.05 -5.52
CA LEU A 201 13.20 37.90 -4.10
C LEU A 201 12.34 36.95 -3.26
N ASN A 202 12.74 35.67 -3.24
CA ASN A 202 12.65 34.87 -2.01
C ASN A 202 13.99 34.16 -1.80
N LEU A 203 14.96 34.98 -1.38
CA LEU A 203 16.26 34.55 -0.91
C LEU A 203 16.08 33.76 0.39
N GLY A 204 16.54 32.51 0.39
CA GLY A 204 16.96 31.73 1.55
C GLY A 204 16.15 31.91 2.84
N ARG A 205 15.10 31.11 3.01
CA ARG A 205 14.56 30.82 4.35
C ARG A 205 14.89 29.37 4.70
N GLN A 206 15.88 29.25 5.59
CA GLN A 206 16.55 28.05 6.05
C GLN A 206 15.60 26.85 6.25
N LYS A 207 15.84 25.79 5.47
CA LYS A 207 15.39 24.43 5.80
C LYS A 207 16.14 23.99 7.05
N GLY A 208 15.48 24.05 8.20
CA GLY A 208 16.03 23.50 9.44
C GLY A 208 16.30 21.99 9.31
N LEU A 209 17.35 21.52 9.99
CA LEU A 209 17.84 20.13 10.00
C LEU A 209 16.75 19.06 10.27
N GLN A 210 15.61 19.44 10.83
CA GLN A 210 14.48 18.56 11.12
C GLN A 210 13.52 18.34 9.92
N GLY A 211 13.48 19.28 8.97
CA GLY A 211 12.67 19.19 7.74
C GLY A 211 13.38 18.42 6.61
N LEU A 212 14.70 18.28 6.70
CA LEU A 212 15.48 17.46 5.78
C LEU A 212 15.33 15.97 6.15
N LEU A 213 15.40 15.63 7.44
CA LEU A 213 15.31 14.24 7.94
C LEU A 213 13.90 13.61 7.91
N SER A 214 12.85 14.41 7.71
CA SER A 214 11.45 13.95 7.65
C SER A 214 10.92 13.79 6.21
N SER A 215 11.78 13.96 5.21
CA SER A 215 11.36 13.67 3.84
C SER A 215 11.19 12.16 3.66
N PRO A 216 10.15 11.71 2.92
CA PRO A 216 9.95 10.28 2.62
C PRO A 216 11.15 9.65 1.91
N VAL A 217 12.01 10.48 1.29
CA VAL A 217 13.25 10.09 0.61
C VAL A 217 14.25 9.48 1.58
N TYR A 218 14.54 10.11 2.72
CA TYR A 218 15.50 9.56 3.69
C TYR A 218 14.95 8.30 4.35
N ALA A 219 13.65 8.25 4.67
CA ALA A 219 13.03 7.06 5.24
C ALA A 219 13.06 5.86 4.27
N ALA A 220 12.80 6.09 2.98
CA ALA A 220 12.95 5.06 1.95
C ALA A 220 14.42 4.65 1.79
N ARG A 221 15.35 5.62 1.81
CA ARG A 221 16.79 5.37 1.73
C ARG A 221 17.30 4.52 2.89
N PHE A 222 16.90 4.79 4.13
CA PHE A 222 17.26 3.97 5.29
C PHE A 222 16.77 2.53 5.16
N LYS A 223 15.56 2.32 4.62
CA LYS A 223 15.03 0.98 4.35
C LYS A 223 15.80 0.27 3.25
N LEU A 224 16.14 0.96 2.17
CA LEU A 224 16.98 0.43 1.10
C LEU A 224 18.37 0.05 1.61
N ASP A 225 18.99 0.91 2.41
CA ASP A 225 20.27 0.64 3.05
C ASP A 225 20.20 -0.58 3.98
N ALA A 226 19.10 -0.76 4.72
CA ALA A 226 18.87 -1.95 5.54
C ALA A 226 18.75 -3.23 4.69
N LEU A 227 17.98 -3.20 3.61
CA LEU A 227 17.82 -4.33 2.69
C LEU A 227 19.13 -4.69 1.97
N ALA A 228 19.90 -3.70 1.54
CA ALA A 228 21.25 -3.94 1.01
C ALA A 228 22.15 -4.60 2.05
N ASN A 229 22.10 -4.16 3.31
CA ASN A 229 22.92 -4.76 4.36
C ASN A 229 22.50 -6.20 4.66
N GLU A 230 21.21 -6.51 4.65
CA GLU A 230 20.70 -7.88 4.84
C GLU A 230 21.23 -8.85 3.78
N PHE A 231 21.41 -8.38 2.53
CA PHE A 231 21.97 -9.17 1.45
C PHE A 231 23.51 -9.20 1.45
N LEU A 232 24.16 -8.05 1.61
CA LEU A 232 25.61 -7.92 1.47
C LEU A 232 26.38 -8.40 2.70
N ALA A 233 25.81 -8.30 3.91
CA ALA A 233 26.50 -8.73 5.14
C ALA A 233 26.78 -10.24 5.16
N PRO A 234 25.81 -11.15 4.90
CA PRO A 234 26.08 -12.59 4.87
C PRO A 234 27.12 -12.99 3.81
N LEU A 235 27.11 -12.33 2.64
CA LEU A 235 28.09 -12.59 1.58
C LEU A 235 29.49 -12.09 1.96
N SER A 236 29.58 -10.94 2.63
CA SER A 236 30.84 -10.41 3.15
C SER A 236 31.40 -11.28 4.28
N ASP A 237 30.54 -11.80 5.15
CA ASP A 237 30.92 -12.69 6.25
C ASP A 237 31.40 -14.04 5.72
N LEU A 238 30.71 -14.59 4.72
CA LEU A 238 31.11 -15.82 4.02
C LEU A 238 32.47 -15.65 3.33
N LEU A 239 32.68 -14.52 2.64
CA LEU A 239 33.95 -14.20 1.99
C LEU A 239 35.08 -14.02 3.03
N GLY A 240 34.82 -13.36 4.15
CA GLY A 240 35.77 -13.21 5.25
C GLY A 240 37.12 -12.63 4.81
N LYS A 241 38.19 -13.45 4.89
CA LYS A 241 39.55 -13.15 4.40
C LYS A 241 39.93 -13.96 3.16
N LYS A 242 39.01 -14.79 2.67
CA LYS A 242 39.24 -15.71 1.59
C LYS A 242 39.29 -15.00 0.25
N GLN A 243 39.90 -15.65 -0.74
CA GLN A 243 39.82 -15.15 -2.10
C GLN A 243 38.44 -15.38 -2.71
N TYR A 244 37.86 -16.58 -2.61
CA TYR A 244 36.50 -16.87 -3.08
C TYR A 244 35.58 -17.22 -1.90
N LEU A 245 34.26 -17.28 -2.12
CA LEU A 245 33.26 -17.40 -1.05
C LEU A 245 33.48 -18.67 -0.19
N LEU A 246 33.55 -19.83 -0.84
CA LEU A 246 33.70 -21.10 -0.13
C LEU A 246 35.18 -21.50 0.04
N ARG A 247 36.02 -21.23 -0.97
CA ARG A 247 37.41 -21.71 -1.06
C ARG A 247 38.42 -20.59 -1.36
N ASP A 248 39.69 -20.85 -1.09
CA ASP A 248 40.78 -19.93 -1.44
C ASP A 248 41.42 -20.21 -2.80
N ASP A 249 41.38 -21.47 -3.26
CA ASP A 249 42.17 -21.91 -4.42
C ASP A 249 41.49 -21.67 -5.77
N ALA A 250 40.15 -21.74 -5.83
CA ALA A 250 39.39 -21.71 -7.08
C ALA A 250 37.97 -21.17 -6.88
N ALA A 251 37.46 -20.47 -7.91
CA ALA A 251 36.07 -20.03 -7.98
C ALA A 251 35.10 -21.24 -8.13
N SER A 252 33.99 -21.17 -7.41
CA SER A 252 32.88 -22.12 -7.44
C SER A 252 31.74 -21.66 -8.34
N SER A 253 30.78 -22.54 -8.64
CA SER A 253 29.53 -22.10 -9.30
C SER A 253 28.75 -21.06 -8.48
N LEU A 254 28.86 -21.11 -7.14
CA LEU A 254 28.31 -20.08 -6.26
C LEU A 254 28.99 -18.73 -6.46
N ASP A 255 30.31 -18.70 -6.68
CA ASP A 255 31.05 -17.47 -6.95
C ASP A 255 30.63 -16.84 -8.28
N ASP A 256 30.37 -17.66 -9.30
CA ASP A 256 29.88 -17.24 -10.61
C ASP A 256 28.45 -16.64 -10.49
N LEU A 257 27.58 -17.28 -9.70
CA LEU A 257 26.24 -16.78 -9.40
C LEU A 257 26.28 -15.46 -8.62
N ALA A 258 27.04 -15.42 -7.53
CA ALA A 258 27.21 -14.21 -6.72
C ALA A 258 27.79 -13.06 -7.55
N PHE A 259 28.75 -13.35 -8.44
CA PHE A 259 29.30 -12.36 -9.36
C PHE A 259 28.22 -11.79 -10.29
N GLY A 260 27.37 -12.62 -10.89
CA GLY A 260 26.30 -12.16 -11.79
C GLY A 260 25.37 -11.11 -11.14
N TYR A 261 24.94 -11.36 -9.91
CA TYR A 261 24.09 -10.43 -9.16
C TYR A 261 24.88 -9.19 -8.69
N LEU A 262 26.02 -9.39 -8.03
CA LEU A 262 26.82 -8.28 -7.48
C LEU A 262 27.42 -7.37 -8.55
N ALA A 263 27.74 -7.90 -9.73
CA ALA A 263 28.24 -7.11 -10.85
C ALA A 263 27.18 -6.12 -11.35
N LEU A 264 25.92 -6.55 -11.50
CA LEU A 264 24.83 -5.64 -11.87
C LEU A 264 24.60 -4.57 -10.79
N MET A 265 24.77 -4.92 -9.52
CA MET A 265 24.62 -3.97 -8.42
C MET A 265 25.71 -2.88 -8.42
N LEU A 266 26.93 -3.21 -8.85
CA LEU A 266 28.09 -2.30 -8.81
C LEU A 266 28.28 -1.49 -10.11
N TYR A 267 28.14 -2.14 -11.27
CA TYR A 267 28.49 -1.55 -12.58
C TYR A 267 27.34 -0.83 -13.28
N SER A 268 26.10 -0.98 -12.83
CA SER A 268 24.96 -0.27 -13.40
C SER A 268 25.09 1.25 -13.19
N PRO A 269 25.13 2.07 -14.25
CA PRO A 269 25.33 3.52 -14.16
C PRO A 269 24.00 4.23 -13.83
N VAL A 270 23.43 3.96 -12.64
CA VAL A 270 22.13 4.50 -12.20
C VAL A 270 22.22 5.89 -11.58
N PRO A 271 21.24 6.80 -11.81
CA PRO A 271 21.13 8.09 -11.12
C PRO A 271 21.08 7.96 -9.59
N GLN A 272 20.30 7.02 -9.07
CA GLN A 272 20.23 6.73 -7.63
C GLN A 272 21.26 5.63 -7.28
N THR A 273 22.45 6.03 -6.86
CA THR A 273 23.64 5.17 -6.62
C THR A 273 23.66 4.44 -5.29
N TRP A 274 22.51 4.25 -4.64
CA TRP A 274 22.47 3.79 -3.25
C TRP A 274 23.14 2.43 -2.99
N LEU A 275 23.02 1.51 -3.94
CA LEU A 275 23.57 0.17 -3.84
C LEU A 275 25.08 0.15 -4.11
N LYS A 276 25.53 0.95 -5.08
CA LYS A 276 26.94 1.16 -5.38
C LYS A 276 27.67 1.81 -4.20
N GLU A 277 27.08 2.85 -3.62
CA GLU A 277 27.58 3.53 -2.42
C GLU A 277 27.67 2.58 -1.22
N ALA A 278 26.70 1.68 -1.05
CA ALA A 278 26.72 0.67 0.00
C ALA A 278 27.92 -0.30 -0.15
N ILE A 279 28.18 -0.78 -1.38
CA ILE A 279 29.29 -1.70 -1.66
C ILE A 279 30.65 -1.00 -1.50
N GLU A 280 30.85 0.16 -2.14
CA GLU A 280 32.11 0.91 -2.11
C GLU A 280 32.40 1.49 -0.71
N GLY A 281 31.36 1.92 0.01
CA GLY A 281 31.49 2.53 1.33
C GLY A 281 31.66 1.52 2.47
N ARG A 282 30.82 0.48 2.54
CA ARG A 282 30.75 -0.46 3.68
C ARG A 282 31.47 -1.79 3.41
N TYR A 283 31.55 -2.25 2.17
CA TYR A 283 32.00 -3.60 1.82
C TYR A 283 33.17 -3.61 0.81
N SER A 284 34.25 -2.89 1.11
CA SER A 284 35.44 -2.79 0.25
C SER A 284 36.09 -4.14 -0.14
N ARG A 285 35.93 -5.19 0.68
CA ARG A 285 36.40 -6.55 0.33
C ARG A 285 35.57 -7.17 -0.79
N LEU A 286 34.26 -6.99 -0.72
CA LEU A 286 33.34 -7.49 -1.72
C LEU A 286 33.54 -6.73 -3.04
N GLU A 287 33.81 -5.44 -2.99
CA GLU A 287 34.19 -4.65 -4.17
C GLU A 287 35.43 -5.23 -4.87
N LYS A 288 36.51 -5.51 -4.12
CA LYS A 288 37.73 -6.15 -4.66
C LYS A 288 37.44 -7.53 -5.26
N TYR A 289 36.59 -8.31 -4.60
CA TYR A 289 36.13 -9.61 -5.09
C TYR A 289 35.42 -9.47 -6.44
N ILE A 290 34.45 -8.55 -6.55
CA ILE A 290 33.69 -8.30 -7.79
C ILE A 290 34.62 -7.86 -8.92
N ARG A 291 35.53 -6.91 -8.66
CA ARG A 291 36.50 -6.43 -9.66
C ARG A 291 37.42 -7.56 -10.13
N ARG A 292 37.90 -8.41 -9.22
CA ARG A 292 38.76 -9.55 -9.58
C ARG A 292 38.01 -10.58 -10.44
N MET A 293 36.77 -10.92 -10.09
CA MET A 293 35.94 -11.83 -10.88
C MET A 293 35.66 -11.26 -12.28
N ARG A 294 35.41 -9.95 -12.37
CA ARG A 294 35.27 -9.26 -13.67
C ARG A 294 36.54 -9.34 -14.50
N THR A 295 37.70 -9.06 -13.90
CA THR A 295 38.99 -9.13 -14.61
C THR A 295 39.29 -10.56 -15.08
N ALA A 296 38.89 -11.58 -14.33
CA ALA A 296 39.01 -12.98 -14.75
C ALA A 296 38.11 -13.31 -15.96
N LEU A 297 36.94 -12.66 -16.07
CA LEU A 297 36.00 -12.88 -17.17
C LEU A 297 36.36 -12.11 -18.44
N LEU A 298 36.57 -10.79 -18.31
CA LEU A 298 36.68 -9.83 -19.41
C LEU A 298 38.11 -9.27 -19.61
N GLY A 299 39.03 -9.45 -18.66
CA GLY A 299 40.33 -8.77 -18.65
C GLY A 299 40.29 -7.41 -17.93
N SER A 300 41.42 -6.70 -17.90
CA SER A 300 41.64 -5.57 -16.97
C SER A 300 40.91 -4.26 -17.30
N ASP A 301 40.29 -4.10 -18.47
CA ASP A 301 39.54 -2.86 -18.79
C ASP A 301 38.60 -2.96 -20.02
N GLU A 302 38.07 -4.14 -20.35
CA GLU A 302 37.17 -4.31 -21.50
C GLU A 302 35.69 -4.20 -21.08
N ASP A 303 35.07 -3.06 -21.41
CA ASP A 303 33.63 -2.88 -21.33
C ASP A 303 32.96 -3.48 -22.58
N VAL A 304 32.02 -4.40 -22.41
CA VAL A 304 31.28 -4.97 -23.54
C VAL A 304 30.21 -3.97 -23.99
N SER A 305 30.38 -3.38 -25.17
CA SER A 305 29.39 -2.46 -25.75
C SER A 305 28.35 -3.19 -26.62
N PRO A 306 27.07 -2.75 -26.62
CA PRO A 306 26.04 -3.33 -27.49
C PRO A 306 26.31 -3.15 -28.99
N SER A 307 26.94 -2.02 -29.37
CA SER A 307 27.29 -1.72 -30.75
C SER A 307 28.30 -2.70 -31.33
N ASP A 308 29.27 -3.15 -30.53
CA ASP A 308 30.32 -4.06 -31.00
C ASP A 308 29.77 -5.46 -31.23
N VAL A 309 28.87 -5.92 -30.36
CA VAL A 309 28.18 -7.22 -30.53
C VAL A 309 27.20 -7.16 -31.70
N SER A 310 26.46 -6.06 -31.89
CA SER A 310 25.58 -5.89 -33.04
C SER A 310 26.35 -5.78 -34.37
N ALA A 311 27.57 -5.23 -34.37
CA ALA A 311 28.40 -5.15 -35.58
C ALA A 311 28.76 -6.55 -36.12
N LEU A 312 28.89 -7.56 -35.24
CA LEU A 312 29.15 -8.94 -35.63
C LEU A 312 28.01 -9.56 -36.46
N ALA A 313 26.77 -9.03 -36.37
CA ALA A 313 25.65 -9.46 -37.21
C ALA A 313 25.85 -9.17 -38.70
N SER A 314 26.71 -8.21 -39.04
CA SER A 314 27.04 -7.84 -40.42
C SER A 314 28.18 -8.65 -41.04
N CYS A 315 28.87 -9.50 -40.25
CA CYS A 315 30.01 -10.30 -40.71
C CYS A 315 29.61 -11.66 -41.31
N PRO A 316 30.35 -12.18 -42.30
CA PRO A 316 30.20 -13.56 -42.77
C PRO A 316 30.43 -14.57 -41.65
N ARG A 317 29.68 -15.69 -41.64
CA ARG A 317 29.69 -16.71 -40.56
C ARG A 317 30.90 -17.66 -40.55
N ASP A 318 31.95 -17.35 -41.29
CA ASP A 318 33.15 -18.18 -41.27
C ASP A 318 33.89 -18.04 -39.93
N ASP A 319 34.19 -19.15 -39.26
CA ASP A 319 34.82 -19.18 -37.93
C ASP A 319 36.18 -18.44 -37.90
N GLY A 320 36.89 -18.41 -39.05
CA GLY A 320 38.11 -17.62 -39.22
C GLY A 320 37.86 -16.10 -39.29
N ALA A 321 36.81 -15.67 -39.98
CA ALA A 321 36.44 -14.26 -40.14
C ALA A 321 35.83 -13.66 -38.87
N LEU A 322 35.04 -14.46 -38.13
CA LEU A 322 34.48 -14.08 -36.83
C LEU A 322 35.58 -13.89 -35.78
N LYS A 323 36.63 -14.74 -35.78
CA LYS A 323 37.77 -14.58 -34.85
C LYS A 323 38.57 -13.30 -35.12
N THR A 324 38.79 -12.92 -36.38
CA THR A 324 39.45 -11.66 -36.72
C THR A 324 38.57 -10.45 -36.41
N ALA A 325 37.27 -10.51 -36.67
CA ALA A 325 36.32 -9.45 -36.32
C ALA A 325 36.25 -9.22 -34.80
N ARG A 326 36.17 -10.29 -34.00
CA ARG A 326 36.20 -10.21 -32.53
C ARG A 326 37.50 -9.56 -32.02
N ARG A 327 38.65 -9.92 -32.58
CA ARG A 327 39.94 -9.33 -32.22
C ARG A 327 40.04 -7.85 -32.61
N GLY A 328 39.45 -7.45 -33.74
CA GLY A 328 39.40 -6.05 -34.18
C GLY A 328 38.49 -5.18 -33.30
N LEU A 329 37.44 -5.77 -32.71
CA LEU A 329 36.49 -5.11 -31.82
C LEU A 329 36.85 -5.23 -30.32
N GLY A 330 37.97 -5.88 -29.98
CA GLY A 330 38.38 -6.07 -28.58
C GLY A 330 37.44 -6.98 -27.77
N LEU A 331 36.73 -7.90 -28.42
CA LEU A 331 35.81 -8.82 -27.74
C LEU A 331 36.54 -10.12 -27.34
N THR A 332 36.70 -10.34 -26.03
CA THR A 332 37.34 -11.53 -25.47
C THR A 332 36.46 -12.78 -25.44
N LEU A 333 35.14 -12.63 -25.41
CA LEU A 333 34.15 -13.72 -25.37
C LEU A 333 33.79 -14.25 -26.78
N PRO A 334 33.38 -15.53 -26.92
CA PRO A 334 33.08 -16.17 -28.20
C PRO A 334 31.70 -15.78 -28.78
N TRP A 335 31.49 -14.49 -29.05
CA TRP A 335 30.22 -13.96 -29.59
C TRP A 335 29.92 -14.41 -31.02
N SER A 336 28.73 -14.94 -31.26
CA SER A 336 28.23 -15.26 -32.60
C SER A 336 26.96 -14.49 -32.91
N PRO A 337 26.76 -14.06 -34.17
CA PRO A 337 25.53 -13.41 -34.56
C PRO A 337 24.33 -14.37 -34.47
N PRO A 338 23.14 -13.88 -34.07
CA PRO A 338 21.94 -14.70 -34.02
C PRO A 338 21.55 -15.22 -35.41
N MET A 339 20.73 -16.28 -35.46
CA MET A 339 20.20 -16.76 -36.73
C MET A 339 19.32 -15.69 -37.38
N ALA A 340 19.56 -15.36 -38.66
CA ALA A 340 18.77 -14.37 -39.38
C ALA A 340 17.30 -14.81 -39.40
N THR A 341 16.45 -14.08 -38.68
CA THR A 341 15.01 -14.30 -38.68
C THR A 341 14.44 -13.77 -39.99
N SER A 342 13.67 -14.60 -40.70
CA SER A 342 12.95 -14.16 -41.90
C SER A 342 11.94 -13.05 -41.55
N LEU A 343 11.66 -12.12 -42.48
CA LEU A 343 10.62 -11.09 -42.28
C LEU A 343 9.24 -11.70 -41.92
N ALA A 344 8.97 -12.93 -42.38
CA ALA A 344 7.79 -13.69 -42.02
C ALA A 344 7.75 -14.07 -40.52
N THR A 345 8.89 -14.40 -39.92
CA THR A 345 8.97 -14.72 -38.49
C THR A 345 8.83 -13.47 -37.62
N THR A 346 9.36 -12.32 -38.06
CA THR A 346 9.20 -11.03 -37.35
C THR A 346 7.76 -10.51 -37.41
N THR A 347 7.05 -10.70 -38.53
CA THR A 347 5.63 -10.34 -38.63
C THR A 347 4.76 -11.26 -37.77
N TYR A 348 5.07 -12.55 -37.70
CA TYR A 348 4.39 -13.50 -36.83
C TYR A 348 4.54 -13.15 -35.33
N THR A 349 5.74 -12.79 -34.87
CA THR A 349 5.97 -12.40 -33.47
C THR A 349 5.24 -11.12 -33.10
N VAL A 350 5.22 -10.11 -33.99
CA VAL A 350 4.46 -8.87 -33.78
C VAL A 350 2.96 -9.12 -33.69
N VAL A 351 2.40 -9.96 -34.57
CA VAL A 351 0.97 -10.33 -34.51
C VAL A 351 0.66 -11.07 -33.22
N ARG A 352 1.49 -12.04 -32.82
CA ARG A 352 1.32 -12.77 -31.56
C ARG A 352 1.31 -11.84 -30.35
N ASP A 353 2.23 -10.88 -30.29
CA ASP A 353 2.38 -9.97 -29.14
C ASP A 353 1.23 -8.94 -29.07
N ILE A 354 0.74 -8.46 -30.23
CA ILE A 354 -0.47 -7.59 -30.30
C ILE A 354 -1.72 -8.37 -29.89
N VAL A 355 -1.85 -9.62 -30.34
CA VAL A 355 -2.99 -10.48 -30.00
C VAL A 355 -2.94 -10.87 -28.51
N GLY A 356 -1.75 -11.12 -27.95
CA GLY A 356 -1.54 -11.42 -26.54
C GLY A 356 -1.68 -10.23 -25.58
N SER A 357 -1.73 -8.99 -26.08
CA SER A 357 -1.96 -7.78 -25.28
C SER A 357 -3.43 -7.32 -25.27
N LEU A 358 -4.31 -7.98 -26.02
CA LEU A 358 -5.75 -7.71 -25.98
C LEU A 358 -6.38 -8.30 -24.70
N PRO A 359 -7.16 -7.52 -23.93
CA PRO A 359 -7.60 -7.86 -22.57
C PRO A 359 -8.51 -9.10 -22.45
N VAL A 360 -9.03 -9.62 -23.57
CA VAL A 360 -9.90 -10.83 -23.62
C VAL A 360 -9.17 -12.03 -24.24
N VAL A 361 -8.13 -11.79 -25.03
CA VAL A 361 -7.37 -12.84 -25.72
C VAL A 361 -6.13 -13.23 -24.91
N SER A 362 -5.60 -12.31 -24.11
CA SER A 362 -4.47 -12.55 -23.20
C SER A 362 -4.76 -13.61 -22.13
N THR A 363 -6.03 -13.80 -21.74
CA THR A 363 -6.46 -14.85 -20.80
C THR A 363 -6.63 -16.22 -21.46
N LEU A 364 -6.74 -16.27 -22.79
CA LEU A 364 -6.87 -17.50 -23.60
C LEU A 364 -5.54 -17.96 -24.22
N ILE A 365 -4.57 -17.04 -24.38
CA ILE A 365 -3.27 -17.30 -25.02
C ILE A 365 -2.10 -17.32 -24.03
N ARG A 366 -2.27 -16.83 -22.80
CA ARG A 366 -1.30 -17.10 -21.74
C ARG A 366 -1.38 -18.58 -21.37
N ASP A 367 -0.42 -19.36 -21.86
CA ASP A 367 -0.14 -20.68 -21.31
C ASP A 367 0.10 -20.51 -19.80
N ASP A 368 -0.64 -21.29 -19.00
CA ASP A 368 -0.43 -21.39 -17.55
C ASP A 368 1.06 -21.62 -17.25
N PRO A 369 1.70 -20.85 -16.36
CA PRO A 369 3.07 -21.10 -15.92
C PRO A 369 3.10 -22.27 -14.92
N VAL A 370 2.52 -23.40 -15.28
CA VAL A 370 2.71 -24.70 -14.64
C VAL A 370 2.62 -25.79 -15.73
N ARG A 371 3.62 -25.84 -16.61
CA ARG A 371 4.03 -27.12 -17.20
C ARG A 371 5.20 -27.66 -16.39
N GLN A 372 4.85 -28.31 -15.29
CA GLN A 372 5.77 -29.20 -14.57
C GLN A 372 6.23 -30.34 -15.49
N ASP A 373 7.48 -30.76 -15.24
CA ASP A 373 8.23 -31.85 -15.84
C ASP A 373 7.40 -33.06 -16.29
N ARG A 374 7.69 -33.52 -17.51
CA ARG A 374 7.22 -34.79 -18.07
C ARG A 374 8.16 -35.96 -17.76
N GLN A 375 8.70 -36.02 -16.54
CA GLN A 375 9.51 -37.15 -16.06
C GLN A 375 9.23 -37.47 -14.58
N SER A 376 7.98 -37.75 -14.23
CA SER A 376 7.61 -38.57 -13.06
C SER A 376 6.11 -38.89 -13.05
N GLU A 377 5.64 -39.62 -14.06
CA GLU A 377 4.38 -40.38 -13.98
C GLU A 377 4.68 -41.85 -14.23
N ASP A 378 5.10 -42.53 -13.17
CA ASP A 378 4.68 -43.90 -12.91
C ASP A 378 4.39 -43.98 -11.41
N VAL A 379 3.16 -44.37 -11.08
CA VAL A 379 2.59 -44.58 -9.72
C VAL A 379 2.08 -43.31 -9.00
N ALA A 380 0.88 -42.85 -9.40
CA ALA A 380 -0.22 -42.52 -8.47
C ALA A 380 -1.49 -42.15 -9.26
N MET A 381 -2.55 -42.94 -9.13
CA MET A 381 -3.88 -42.63 -9.67
C MET A 381 -4.46 -41.40 -8.96
N LYS A 382 -4.85 -40.36 -9.70
CA LYS A 382 -5.83 -39.34 -9.26
C LYS A 382 -7.26 -39.84 -9.48
N PRO A 383 -8.23 -39.49 -8.62
CA PRO A 383 -9.54 -39.10 -9.09
C PRO A 383 -9.59 -37.58 -9.33
N SER A 384 -10.36 -37.20 -10.33
CA SER A 384 -10.55 -35.84 -10.86
C SER A 384 -11.26 -34.92 -9.85
N SER A 385 -10.69 -33.75 -9.55
CA SER A 385 -11.40 -32.61 -8.97
C SER A 385 -11.42 -31.46 -9.96
N ALA A 386 -12.61 -31.13 -10.45
CA ALA A 386 -12.89 -29.95 -11.24
C ALA A 386 -13.09 -28.76 -10.29
N LEU A 387 -12.22 -27.74 -10.35
CA LEU A 387 -12.49 -26.44 -9.76
C LEU A 387 -13.06 -25.51 -10.85
N PRO A 388 -14.22 -24.87 -10.63
CA PRO A 388 -14.75 -23.85 -11.53
C PRO A 388 -14.03 -22.50 -11.33
N SER A 389 -14.01 -21.68 -12.38
CA SER A 389 -13.38 -20.36 -12.41
C SER A 389 -14.11 -19.32 -11.53
N PRO A 390 -13.43 -18.23 -11.09
CA PRO A 390 -13.96 -17.23 -10.15
C PRO A 390 -15.21 -16.46 -10.63
N PHE A 391 -15.60 -16.61 -11.90
CA PHE A 391 -16.88 -16.08 -12.40
C PHE A 391 -18.10 -16.86 -11.87
N ILE A 392 -17.93 -18.14 -11.53
CA ILE A 392 -19.01 -18.98 -11.02
C ILE A 392 -19.26 -18.70 -9.52
N VAL A 393 -18.21 -18.39 -8.75
CA VAL A 393 -18.31 -18.07 -7.30
C VAL A 393 -19.09 -16.78 -7.03
N ASN A 394 -18.88 -15.73 -7.83
CA ASN A 394 -19.65 -14.49 -7.70
C ASN A 394 -21.15 -14.68 -8.05
N THR A 395 -21.48 -15.74 -8.78
CA THR A 395 -22.86 -16.11 -9.14
C THR A 395 -23.52 -16.91 -8.01
N PHE A 396 -22.76 -17.70 -7.25
CA PHE A 396 -23.26 -18.41 -6.06
C PHE A 396 -23.62 -17.45 -4.91
N PHE A 397 -22.79 -16.44 -4.60
CA PHE A 397 -23.16 -15.43 -3.59
C PHE A 397 -24.25 -14.45 -4.09
N ALA A 398 -24.37 -14.22 -5.40
CA ALA A 398 -25.48 -13.44 -5.96
C ALA A 398 -26.83 -14.20 -5.92
N THR A 399 -26.82 -15.53 -5.86
CA THR A 399 -28.04 -16.35 -5.71
C THR A 399 -28.45 -16.58 -4.25
N TYR A 400 -27.51 -16.41 -3.31
CA TYR A 400 -27.75 -16.39 -1.85
C TYR A 400 -27.54 -14.99 -1.23
N SER A 401 -27.70 -13.94 -2.02
CA SER A 401 -27.81 -12.59 -1.48
C SER A 401 -29.10 -12.54 -0.66
N MET A 402 -28.98 -12.30 0.65
CA MET A 402 -30.05 -12.00 1.64
C MET A 402 -30.96 -10.82 1.26
N ARG A 403 -30.80 -10.32 0.05
CA ARG A 403 -31.49 -9.20 -0.54
C ARG A 403 -31.81 -9.62 -1.96
N GLN A 404 -32.90 -10.36 -2.13
CA GLN A 404 -33.57 -10.35 -3.43
C GLN A 404 -33.88 -8.89 -3.79
N SER A 405 -33.70 -8.59 -5.07
CA SER A 405 -33.66 -7.25 -5.64
C SER A 405 -34.70 -6.26 -5.08
N ARG A 406 -34.21 -5.15 -4.52
CA ARG A 406 -34.88 -3.83 -4.52
C ARG A 406 -36.22 -3.68 -3.75
N ALA A 407 -36.46 -4.41 -2.66
CA ALA A 407 -37.45 -3.95 -1.67
C ALA A 407 -36.77 -3.03 -0.64
N PRO A 408 -37.21 -1.77 -0.44
CA PRO A 408 -36.68 -0.93 0.62
C PRO A 408 -37.03 -1.55 1.98
N THR A 409 -36.01 -1.76 2.82
CA THR A 409 -36.19 -2.26 4.20
C THR A 409 -37.18 -1.38 4.96
N ALA A 410 -37.93 -1.92 5.94
CA ALA A 410 -38.87 -1.13 6.75
C ALA A 410 -38.20 0.12 7.38
N SER A 411 -36.92 0.01 7.77
CA SER A 411 -36.11 1.16 8.21
C SER A 411 -35.75 2.17 7.11
N GLN A 412 -35.52 1.70 5.88
CA GLN A 412 -35.24 2.55 4.71
C GLN A 412 -36.49 3.29 4.21
N ILE A 413 -37.69 2.73 4.45
CA ILE A 413 -38.98 3.40 4.20
C ILE A 413 -39.17 4.55 5.20
N GLN A 414 -38.77 4.36 6.46
CA GLN A 414 -38.88 5.37 7.51
C GLN A 414 -37.83 6.50 7.34
N SER A 415 -36.62 6.17 6.87
CA SER A 415 -35.55 7.13 6.57
C SER A 415 -34.86 6.78 5.25
N PRO A 416 -34.97 7.63 4.20
CA PRO A 416 -34.39 7.31 2.90
C PRO A 416 -32.86 7.24 2.98
N PRO A 417 -32.22 6.32 2.23
CA PRO A 417 -30.78 6.15 2.28
C PRO A 417 -30.06 7.43 1.81
N PRO A 418 -28.94 7.78 2.46
CA PRO A 418 -28.12 8.91 2.04
C PRO A 418 -27.50 8.68 0.65
N PRO A 419 -27.05 9.74 -0.04
CA PRO A 419 -26.18 9.57 -1.20
C PRO A 419 -24.91 8.78 -0.78
N PRO A 420 -24.38 7.95 -1.69
CA PRO A 420 -23.20 7.14 -1.44
C PRO A 420 -22.02 8.02 -1.02
N SER A 421 -21.17 7.50 -0.12
CA SER A 421 -20.11 8.28 0.50
C SER A 421 -19.22 8.98 -0.54
N SER A 422 -18.83 10.21 -0.21
CA SER A 422 -18.00 11.08 -1.05
C SER A 422 -16.60 10.52 -1.37
N THR A 423 -16.24 9.38 -0.79
CA THR A 423 -15.00 8.62 -1.03
C THR A 423 -15.16 7.43 -1.96
N LYS A 424 -16.40 7.05 -2.33
CA LYS A 424 -16.70 5.96 -3.27
C LYS A 424 -16.63 6.38 -4.74
N HIS A 425 -16.92 7.64 -5.07
CA HIS A 425 -16.81 8.17 -6.44
C HIS A 425 -15.39 8.66 -6.75
N GLY A 426 -14.73 8.05 -7.74
CA GLY A 426 -13.41 8.50 -8.26
C GLY A 426 -12.21 7.60 -7.96
N ARG A 427 -12.39 6.30 -7.73
CA ARG A 427 -11.27 5.34 -7.62
C ARG A 427 -10.79 4.91 -9.01
N PHE A 428 -9.90 5.70 -9.61
CA PHE A 428 -8.98 5.21 -10.65
C PHE A 428 -7.66 4.81 -9.96
N PHE A 429 -7.36 3.51 -9.99
CA PHE A 429 -6.11 2.80 -9.65
C PHE A 429 -5.22 3.31 -8.48
N GLY A 430 -5.09 2.50 -7.43
CA GLY A 430 -4.06 2.63 -6.39
C GLY A 430 -4.54 2.30 -4.98
N ARG A 431 -4.44 1.03 -4.57
CA ARG A 431 -4.72 0.55 -3.19
C ARG A 431 -3.48 0.80 -2.33
N GLY A 432 -3.61 1.56 -1.24
CA GLY A 432 -2.52 1.78 -0.27
C GLY A 432 -2.90 2.77 0.84
N ASN A 433 -3.32 2.22 1.99
CA ASN A 433 -3.86 2.96 3.14
C ASN A 433 -2.75 3.20 4.18
N ILE A 434 -1.85 4.17 3.98
CA ILE A 434 -0.80 4.48 4.97
C ILE A 434 -0.77 5.98 5.25
N GLY A 435 -1.41 6.38 6.35
CA GLY A 435 -1.38 7.77 6.81
C GLY A 435 -2.41 8.09 7.89
N HIS A 436 -2.62 7.20 8.86
CA HIS A 436 -3.52 7.49 9.97
C HIS A 436 -2.86 8.40 11.03
N THR A 437 -1.57 8.21 11.30
CA THR A 437 -0.84 8.88 12.41
C THR A 437 -0.09 10.15 11.98
N PHE A 438 0.57 10.14 10.81
CA PHE A 438 1.33 11.30 10.32
C PHE A 438 0.45 12.47 9.87
N ARG A 439 -0.78 12.17 9.43
CA ARG A 439 -1.70 13.16 8.87
C ARG A 439 -2.40 14.00 9.94
N GLY A 440 -2.47 13.53 11.19
CA GLY A 440 -3.09 14.24 12.32
C GLY A 440 -2.28 15.45 12.78
N LYS A 441 -0.95 15.31 12.88
CA LYS A 441 -0.06 16.36 13.42
C LYS A 441 0.20 17.53 12.48
N ALA A 442 -0.04 17.37 11.17
CA ALA A 442 0.14 18.43 10.17
C ALA A 442 -1.16 19.23 9.88
N ALA A 443 -2.33 18.79 10.36
CA ALA A 443 -3.60 19.48 10.13
C ALA A 443 -3.93 20.41 11.29
N GLY A 444 -3.55 21.67 11.10
CA GLY A 444 -3.77 22.75 12.07
C GLY A 444 -2.79 23.90 11.88
N ALA A 445 -1.69 23.67 11.15
CA ALA A 445 -0.65 24.67 10.90
C ALA A 445 -1.09 25.79 9.93
N PHE A 446 -2.02 25.50 9.01
CA PHE A 446 -2.47 26.45 7.98
C PHE A 446 -4.00 26.52 7.96
N GLY A 447 -4.56 27.42 8.77
CA GLY A 447 -5.98 27.70 8.85
C GLY A 447 -6.25 28.76 9.92
N PRO A 448 -7.37 29.49 9.83
CA PRO A 448 -7.69 30.52 10.81
C PRO A 448 -7.88 29.91 12.21
N ASP A 449 -7.44 30.62 13.25
CA ASP A 449 -7.18 30.07 14.59
C ASP A 449 -8.38 29.38 15.22
N LEU A 450 -9.59 29.91 15.02
CA LEU A 450 -10.83 29.33 15.56
C LEU A 450 -11.16 27.96 14.95
N ALA A 451 -10.95 27.80 13.64
CA ALA A 451 -11.35 26.61 12.90
C ALA A 451 -10.32 25.46 12.99
N LYS A 452 -9.17 25.67 13.62
CA LYS A 452 -8.06 24.70 13.67
C LYS A 452 -8.47 23.39 14.35
N LYS A 453 -9.10 23.48 15.52
CA LYS A 453 -9.52 22.30 16.30
C LYS A 453 -10.55 21.47 15.55
N LEU A 454 -11.57 22.13 14.99
CA LEU A 454 -12.61 21.44 14.25
C LEU A 454 -12.11 20.87 12.91
N SER A 455 -11.15 21.53 12.27
CA SER A 455 -10.47 21.01 11.07
C SER A 455 -9.67 19.74 11.36
N GLN A 456 -9.01 19.67 12.52
CA GLN A 456 -8.33 18.47 12.99
C GLN A 456 -9.33 17.32 13.20
N LEU A 457 -10.45 17.59 13.89
CA LEU A 457 -11.52 16.60 14.10
C LEU A 457 -12.08 16.07 12.78
N VAL A 458 -12.50 16.94 11.86
CA VAL A 458 -13.05 16.54 10.54
C VAL A 458 -12.06 15.64 9.77
N LYS A 459 -10.76 15.86 9.93
CA LYS A 459 -9.73 15.04 9.29
C LYS A 459 -9.56 13.68 9.97
N MET A 460 -9.59 13.64 11.29
CA MET A 460 -9.59 12.40 12.06
C MET A 460 -10.82 11.56 11.71
N GLU A 461 -11.99 12.17 11.64
CA GLU A 461 -13.25 11.51 11.24
C GLU A 461 -13.21 10.94 9.82
N LYS A 462 -12.56 11.67 8.88
CA LYS A 462 -12.32 11.14 7.52
C LYS A 462 -11.42 9.90 7.54
N ASN A 463 -10.47 9.83 8.45
CA ASN A 463 -9.58 8.67 8.57
C ASN A 463 -10.30 7.46 9.19
N VAL A 464 -11.15 7.70 10.19
CA VAL A 464 -12.02 6.67 10.79
C VAL A 464 -12.93 6.06 9.73
N MET A 465 -13.63 6.90 8.96
CA MET A 465 -14.50 6.44 7.87
C MET A 465 -13.74 5.59 6.83
N ARG A 466 -12.53 6.00 6.42
CA ARG A 466 -11.70 5.20 5.50
C ARG A 466 -11.28 3.84 6.08
N SER A 467 -11.10 3.77 7.39
CA SER A 467 -10.76 2.53 8.07
C SER A 467 -11.97 1.61 8.11
N MET A 468 -13.17 2.15 8.37
CA MET A 468 -14.43 1.41 8.27
C MET A 468 -14.70 0.88 6.85
N GLU A 469 -14.42 1.67 5.79
CA GLU A 469 -14.49 1.21 4.38
C GLU A 469 -13.50 0.08 4.03
N LEU A 470 -12.39 -0.01 4.78
CA LEU A 470 -11.46 -1.12 4.60
C LEU A 470 -12.01 -2.36 5.30
N VAL A 471 -12.45 -2.21 6.55
CA VAL A 471 -13.03 -3.31 7.33
C VAL A 471 -14.20 -3.95 6.59
N SER A 472 -15.10 -3.17 6.00
CA SER A 472 -16.25 -3.71 5.25
C SER A 472 -15.81 -4.60 4.08
N ARG A 473 -14.83 -4.14 3.27
CA ARG A 473 -14.30 -4.90 2.13
C ARG A 473 -13.55 -6.15 2.55
N GLU A 474 -12.64 -6.03 3.53
CA GLU A 474 -11.87 -7.17 4.01
C GLU A 474 -12.81 -8.22 4.63
N ARG A 475 -13.89 -7.80 5.31
CA ARG A 475 -14.89 -8.72 5.87
C ARG A 475 -15.66 -9.48 4.78
N MET A 476 -16.00 -8.84 3.67
CA MET A 476 -16.58 -9.51 2.51
C MET A 476 -15.61 -10.52 1.87
N GLU A 477 -14.32 -10.18 1.78
CA GLU A 477 -13.28 -11.10 1.28
C GLU A 477 -13.09 -12.30 2.24
N VAL A 478 -13.11 -12.06 3.56
CA VAL A 478 -13.06 -13.13 4.59
C VAL A 478 -14.27 -14.08 4.48
N ALA A 479 -15.47 -13.55 4.26
CA ALA A 479 -16.68 -14.35 4.07
C ALA A 479 -16.54 -15.33 2.89
N GLN A 480 -15.99 -14.87 1.77
CA GLN A 480 -15.78 -15.70 0.58
C GLN A 480 -14.74 -16.79 0.85
N GLN A 481 -13.62 -16.42 1.48
CA GLN A 481 -12.56 -17.39 1.79
C GLN A 481 -13.03 -18.47 2.78
N LEU A 482 -13.89 -18.12 3.74
CA LEU A 482 -14.45 -19.08 4.70
C LEU A 482 -15.29 -20.15 4.00
N SER A 483 -16.16 -19.75 3.07
CA SER A 483 -17.00 -20.67 2.29
C SER A 483 -16.16 -21.57 1.37
N ILE A 484 -15.17 -21.00 0.67
CA ILE A 484 -14.26 -21.78 -0.20
C ILE A 484 -13.47 -22.83 0.59
N TRP A 485 -12.97 -22.47 1.77
CA TRP A 485 -12.26 -23.42 2.64
C TRP A 485 -13.18 -24.55 3.11
N GLY A 486 -14.41 -24.22 3.48
CA GLY A 486 -15.41 -25.18 3.94
C GLY A 486 -15.88 -26.17 2.88
N GLU A 487 -15.84 -25.80 1.60
CA GLU A 487 -16.18 -26.69 0.48
C GLU A 487 -15.32 -27.97 0.46
N ALA A 488 -14.08 -27.90 0.95
CA ALA A 488 -13.16 -29.04 0.99
C ALA A 488 -13.26 -29.91 2.25
N CYS A 489 -14.18 -29.58 3.17
CA CYS A 489 -14.38 -30.28 4.46
C CYS A 489 -15.55 -31.27 4.42
N ASP A 490 -15.89 -31.85 5.58
CA ASP A 490 -17.06 -32.71 5.75
C ASP A 490 -18.37 -31.96 5.46
N ASP A 491 -19.44 -32.70 5.14
CA ASP A 491 -20.73 -32.16 4.67
C ASP A 491 -21.38 -31.15 5.62
N ASP A 492 -21.27 -31.37 6.94
CA ASP A 492 -21.77 -30.50 8.01
C ASP A 492 -20.99 -29.19 8.08
N VAL A 493 -19.65 -29.28 8.05
CA VAL A 493 -18.75 -28.12 8.04
C VAL A 493 -18.97 -27.31 6.76
N SER A 494 -19.12 -27.97 5.61
CA SER A 494 -19.32 -27.34 4.32
C SER A 494 -20.59 -26.49 4.29
N ASP A 495 -21.72 -27.03 4.72
CA ASP A 495 -22.99 -26.29 4.75
C ASP A 495 -22.97 -25.12 5.74
N VAL A 496 -22.49 -25.36 6.97
CA VAL A 496 -22.48 -24.32 8.01
C VAL A 496 -21.54 -23.18 7.65
N THR A 497 -20.35 -23.47 7.12
CA THR A 497 -19.39 -22.43 6.70
C THR A 497 -19.86 -21.64 5.49
N ASP A 498 -20.62 -22.25 4.56
CA ASP A 498 -21.28 -21.55 3.47
C ASP A 498 -22.30 -20.52 4.00
N LYS A 499 -23.21 -20.94 4.89
CA LYS A 499 -24.21 -20.04 5.50
C LYS A 499 -23.57 -18.98 6.41
N LEU A 500 -22.51 -19.31 7.14
CA LEU A 500 -21.72 -18.32 7.90
C LEU A 500 -21.06 -17.30 6.97
N GLY A 501 -20.58 -17.73 5.80
CA GLY A 501 -20.10 -16.83 4.76
C GLY A 501 -21.16 -15.80 4.36
N VAL A 502 -22.40 -16.24 4.09
CA VAL A 502 -23.52 -15.34 3.77
C VAL A 502 -23.76 -14.30 4.87
N LEU A 503 -23.80 -14.73 6.14
CA LEU A 503 -24.00 -13.83 7.28
C LEU A 503 -22.86 -12.82 7.45
N ILE A 504 -21.60 -13.25 7.35
CA ILE A 504 -20.42 -12.38 7.46
C ILE A 504 -20.35 -11.39 6.28
N TYR A 505 -20.78 -11.81 5.10
CA TYR A 505 -20.88 -10.93 3.93
C TYR A 505 -21.91 -9.82 4.16
N GLU A 506 -23.11 -10.17 4.66
CA GLU A 506 -24.16 -9.19 4.98
C GLU A 506 -23.73 -8.21 6.08
N ILE A 507 -22.92 -8.66 7.05
CA ILE A 507 -22.28 -7.77 8.02
C ILE A 507 -21.43 -6.70 7.31
N GLY A 508 -20.64 -7.09 6.30
CA GLY A 508 -19.82 -6.16 5.51
C GLY A 508 -20.68 -5.15 4.74
N GLU A 509 -21.80 -5.58 4.16
CA GLU A 509 -22.76 -4.71 3.48
C GLU A 509 -23.42 -3.70 4.43
N LEU A 510 -23.81 -4.13 5.63
CA LEU A 510 -24.36 -3.26 6.67
C LEU A 510 -23.34 -2.23 7.17
N GLU A 511 -22.05 -2.61 7.29
CA GLU A 511 -20.96 -1.67 7.59
C GLU A 511 -20.81 -0.63 6.47
N ASP A 512 -20.89 -1.04 5.20
CA ASP A 512 -20.77 -0.11 4.06
C ASP A 512 -21.95 0.89 4.01
N GLN A 513 -23.17 0.45 4.35
CA GLN A 513 -24.33 1.32 4.52
C GLN A 513 -24.19 2.28 5.71
N PHE A 514 -23.59 1.83 6.81
CA PHE A 514 -23.27 2.69 7.95
C PHE A 514 -22.24 3.76 7.59
N VAL A 515 -21.21 3.41 6.81
CA VAL A 515 -20.20 4.36 6.30
C VAL A 515 -20.84 5.51 5.52
N ASP A 516 -21.84 5.24 4.67
CA ASP A 516 -22.53 6.28 3.91
C ASP A 516 -23.24 7.28 4.83
N ARG A 517 -23.86 6.79 5.92
CA ARG A 517 -24.47 7.65 6.94
C ARG A 517 -23.42 8.40 7.77
N TYR A 518 -22.30 7.75 8.08
CA TYR A 518 -21.18 8.37 8.76
C TYR A 518 -20.59 9.55 7.98
N ASP A 519 -20.59 9.48 6.64
CA ASP A 519 -20.14 10.56 5.76
C ASP A 519 -21.00 11.82 5.92
N GLN A 520 -22.32 11.67 6.02
CA GLN A 520 -23.23 12.80 6.22
C GLN A 520 -23.04 13.48 7.58
N TYR A 521 -22.82 12.70 8.64
CA TYR A 521 -22.40 13.23 9.95
C TYR A 521 -21.14 14.11 9.77
N ARG A 522 -20.11 13.57 9.11
CA ARG A 522 -18.85 14.30 8.88
C ARG A 522 -19.05 15.57 8.04
N VAL A 523 -19.87 15.53 7.00
CA VAL A 523 -20.19 16.70 6.16
C VAL A 523 -20.90 17.78 6.99
N THR A 524 -21.77 17.39 7.92
CA THR A 524 -22.43 18.33 8.84
C THR A 524 -21.43 19.01 9.77
N ILE A 525 -20.48 18.27 10.35
CA ILE A 525 -19.39 18.85 11.15
C ILE A 525 -18.48 19.77 10.30
N LYS A 526 -18.21 19.38 9.04
CA LYS A 526 -17.46 20.22 8.09
C LYS A 526 -18.18 21.54 7.80
N SER A 527 -19.51 21.55 7.76
CA SER A 527 -20.32 22.77 7.60
C SER A 527 -20.10 23.74 8.77
N ILE A 528 -20.09 23.24 10.01
CA ILE A 528 -19.78 24.06 11.21
C ILE A 528 -18.41 24.72 11.08
N ARG A 529 -17.38 23.95 10.67
CA ARG A 529 -16.02 24.46 10.45
C ARG A 529 -15.95 25.56 9.40
N ASN A 530 -16.71 25.45 8.32
CA ASN A 530 -16.75 26.47 7.27
C ASN A 530 -17.36 27.77 7.80
N ILE A 531 -18.39 27.68 8.66
CA ILE A 531 -19.01 28.85 9.28
C ILE A 531 -18.05 29.49 10.27
N GLU A 532 -17.37 28.72 11.11
CA GLU A 532 -16.31 29.23 12.01
C GLU A 532 -15.22 29.97 11.24
N ALA A 533 -14.77 29.42 10.10
CA ALA A 533 -13.78 30.07 9.25
C ALA A 533 -14.30 31.39 8.63
N SER A 534 -15.60 31.47 8.30
CA SER A 534 -16.21 32.68 7.73
C SER A 534 -16.39 33.83 8.71
N VAL A 535 -16.40 33.55 10.03
CA VAL A 535 -16.51 34.59 11.09
C VAL A 535 -15.15 35.21 11.43
N GLN A 536 -14.04 34.55 11.08
CA GLN A 536 -12.69 35.02 11.42
C GLN A 536 -12.34 36.41 10.83
N PRO A 537 -12.68 36.74 9.57
CA PRO A 537 -12.45 38.08 9.03
C PRO A 537 -13.13 39.22 9.79
N SER A 538 -14.31 39.00 10.40
CA SER A 538 -14.99 40.04 11.17
C SER A 538 -14.27 40.32 12.50
N ARG A 539 -13.71 39.27 13.15
CA ARG A 539 -12.85 39.40 14.33
C ARG A 539 -11.55 40.12 14.00
N ASP A 540 -10.88 39.72 12.93
CA ASP A 540 -9.62 40.33 12.49
C ASP A 540 -9.81 41.81 12.13
N ARG A 541 -10.94 42.16 11.49
CA ARG A 541 -11.30 43.54 11.17
C ARG A 541 -11.49 44.38 12.44
N LYS A 542 -12.23 43.86 13.43
CA LYS A 542 -12.40 44.52 14.73
C LYS A 542 -11.04 44.78 15.38
N GLN A 543 -10.19 43.75 15.49
CA GLN A 543 -8.88 43.86 16.12
C GLN A 543 -7.98 44.88 15.41
N LYS A 544 -7.92 44.85 14.07
CA LYS A 544 -7.12 45.80 13.28
C LYS A 544 -7.54 47.25 13.50
N ILE A 545 -8.84 47.52 13.58
CA ILE A 545 -9.34 48.89 13.83
C ILE A 545 -8.96 49.32 15.25
N THR A 546 -9.11 48.44 16.25
CA THR A 546 -8.68 48.71 17.63
C THR A 546 -7.19 49.01 17.72
N ASP A 547 -6.34 48.21 17.07
CA ASP A 547 -4.89 48.41 17.06
C ASP A 547 -4.50 49.73 16.38
N ASN A 548 -5.16 50.08 15.27
CA ASN A 548 -4.96 51.35 14.58
C ASN A 548 -5.35 52.55 15.47
N ILE A 549 -6.46 52.44 16.21
CA ILE A 549 -6.87 53.46 17.18
C ILE A 549 -5.82 53.60 18.29
N ALA A 550 -5.35 52.49 18.86
CA ALA A 550 -4.32 52.51 19.89
C ALA A 550 -3.01 53.14 19.38
N GLN A 551 -2.59 52.79 18.16
CA GLN A 551 -1.38 53.33 17.54
C GLN A 551 -1.51 54.84 17.26
N LEU A 552 -2.65 55.29 16.77
CA LEU A 552 -2.91 56.71 16.50
C LEU A 552 -3.05 57.53 17.78
N LYS A 553 -3.71 56.99 18.82
CA LYS A 553 -3.79 57.63 20.15
C LYS A 553 -2.41 57.83 20.79
N TYR A 554 -1.48 56.89 20.57
CA TYR A 554 -0.11 57.00 21.07
C TYR A 554 0.75 57.99 20.26
N LYS A 555 0.67 57.96 18.92
CA LYS A 555 1.54 58.78 18.05
C LYS A 555 1.03 60.21 17.83
N GLU A 556 -0.27 60.38 17.62
CA GLU A 556 -0.89 61.65 17.20
C GLU A 556 -2.26 61.84 17.89
N PRO A 557 -2.29 62.25 19.17
CA PRO A 557 -3.53 62.32 19.95
C PRO A 557 -4.55 63.34 19.42
N ASN A 558 -4.11 64.33 18.63
CA ASN A 558 -4.97 65.38 18.08
C ASN A 558 -5.44 65.10 16.64
N SER A 559 -5.24 63.89 16.12
CA SER A 559 -5.61 63.55 14.74
C SER A 559 -7.13 63.39 14.58
N PRO A 560 -7.80 64.06 13.62
CA PRO A 560 -9.24 63.92 13.39
C PRO A 560 -9.63 62.52 12.87
N LYS A 561 -8.66 61.70 12.45
CA LYS A 561 -8.85 60.32 12.01
C LYS A 561 -9.29 59.39 13.15
N ILE A 562 -9.02 59.75 14.41
CA ILE A 562 -9.42 58.95 15.58
C ILE A 562 -10.94 58.84 15.66
N VAL A 563 -11.67 59.95 15.47
CA VAL A 563 -13.14 59.99 15.53
C VAL A 563 -13.77 59.13 14.44
N VAL A 564 -13.18 59.13 13.23
CA VAL A 564 -13.65 58.30 12.11
C VAL A 564 -13.45 56.82 12.41
N LEU A 565 -12.26 56.44 12.92
CA LEU A 565 -11.96 55.05 13.27
C LEU A 565 -12.79 54.54 14.45
N GLU A 566 -13.11 55.41 15.43
CA GLU A 566 -14.01 55.06 16.54
C GLU A 566 -15.43 54.75 16.02
N GLN A 567 -15.94 55.53 15.06
CA GLN A 567 -17.22 55.24 14.43
C GLN A 567 -17.17 53.93 13.60
N GLU A 568 -16.06 53.68 12.90
CA GLU A 568 -15.84 52.42 12.18
C GLU A 568 -15.75 51.22 13.13
N LEU A 569 -15.15 51.40 14.33
CA LEU A 569 -15.07 50.36 15.35
C LEU A 569 -16.47 49.97 15.82
N VAL A 570 -17.33 50.93 16.18
CA VAL A 570 -18.71 50.64 16.62
C VAL A 570 -19.48 49.84 15.57
N ARG A 571 -19.30 50.17 14.28
CA ARG A 571 -19.89 49.39 13.18
C ARG A 571 -19.30 47.97 13.11
N ALA A 572 -17.99 47.82 13.17
CA ALA A 572 -17.32 46.53 13.13
C ALA A 572 -17.68 45.66 14.35
N GLU A 573 -17.93 46.25 15.52
CA GLU A 573 -18.40 45.56 16.71
C GLU A 573 -19.81 45.02 16.55
N ALA A 574 -20.73 45.80 16.01
CA ALA A 574 -22.08 45.34 15.72
C ALA A 574 -22.07 44.18 14.70
N GLU A 575 -21.29 44.30 13.62
CA GLU A 575 -21.10 43.23 12.62
C GLU A 575 -20.51 41.96 13.27
N SER A 576 -19.53 42.10 14.17
CA SER A 576 -18.93 40.99 14.89
C SER A 576 -19.93 40.30 15.83
N LEU A 577 -20.73 41.05 16.60
CA LEU A 577 -21.74 40.49 17.50
C LEU A 577 -22.81 39.69 16.76
N VAL A 578 -23.29 40.17 15.62
CA VAL A 578 -24.26 39.44 14.78
C VAL A 578 -23.65 38.13 14.26
N ALA A 579 -22.40 38.18 13.77
CA ALA A 579 -21.70 37.00 13.28
C ALA A 579 -21.45 35.94 14.37
N GLU A 580 -21.07 36.36 15.59
CA GLU A 580 -20.92 35.46 16.74
C GLU A 580 -22.23 34.81 17.16
N ALA A 581 -23.33 35.58 17.20
CA ALA A 581 -24.65 35.04 17.55
C ALA A 581 -25.12 34.00 16.53
N GLN A 582 -24.92 34.27 15.23
CA GLN A 582 -25.22 33.33 14.16
C GLN A 582 -24.38 32.06 14.25
N LEU A 583 -23.07 32.17 14.47
CA LEU A 583 -22.19 31.02 14.68
C LEU A 583 -22.68 30.18 15.86
N SER A 584 -22.96 30.82 16.99
CA SER A 584 -23.41 30.15 18.21
C SER A 584 -24.70 29.34 17.99
N ASN A 585 -25.68 29.91 17.28
CA ASN A 585 -26.95 29.25 17.01
C ASN A 585 -26.82 28.11 16.00
N ILE A 586 -26.12 28.33 14.88
CA ILE A 586 -25.95 27.31 13.84
C ILE A 586 -25.10 26.15 14.36
N THR A 587 -24.04 26.43 15.14
CA THR A 587 -23.21 25.38 15.74
C THR A 587 -24.05 24.48 16.64
N ARG A 588 -24.93 25.03 17.50
CA ARG A 588 -25.81 24.22 18.35
C ARG A 588 -26.80 23.37 17.55
N GLU A 589 -27.42 23.96 16.53
CA GLU A 589 -28.37 23.26 15.66
C GLU A 589 -27.69 22.10 14.91
N LYS A 590 -26.59 22.38 14.22
CA LYS A 590 -25.86 21.41 13.41
C LYS A 590 -25.17 20.35 14.26
N LEU A 591 -24.62 20.70 15.42
CA LEU A 591 -24.01 19.74 16.34
C LEU A 591 -25.04 18.74 16.85
N LYS A 592 -26.21 19.23 17.27
CA LYS A 592 -27.31 18.37 17.72
C LYS A 592 -27.78 17.45 16.59
N ALA A 593 -28.00 18.00 15.39
CA ALA A 593 -28.42 17.21 14.23
C ALA A 593 -27.38 16.14 13.85
N ALA A 594 -26.09 16.51 13.81
CA ALA A 594 -24.99 15.62 13.43
C ALA A 594 -24.90 14.39 14.33
N PHE A 595 -24.84 14.59 15.65
CA PHE A 595 -24.69 13.49 16.60
C PHE A 595 -25.97 12.68 16.77
N THR A 596 -27.15 13.30 16.67
CA THR A 596 -28.42 12.54 16.64
C THR A 596 -28.40 11.56 15.48
N TYR A 597 -28.07 12.05 14.28
CA TYR A 597 -27.99 11.22 13.08
C TYR A 597 -26.94 10.11 13.18
N GLN A 598 -25.75 10.41 13.72
CA GLN A 598 -24.69 9.41 13.92
C GLN A 598 -25.12 8.30 14.89
N PHE A 599 -25.71 8.66 16.03
CA PHE A 599 -26.10 7.67 17.04
C PHE A 599 -27.30 6.83 16.60
N ASP A 600 -28.26 7.41 15.88
CA ASP A 600 -29.37 6.65 15.29
C ASP A 600 -28.85 5.62 14.27
N ALA A 601 -27.94 6.04 13.38
CA ALA A 601 -27.31 5.15 12.40
C ALA A 601 -26.45 4.05 13.05
N LEU A 602 -25.75 4.38 14.14
CA LEU A 602 -24.93 3.43 14.89
C LEU A 602 -25.82 2.41 15.62
N SER A 603 -26.92 2.86 16.23
CA SER A 603 -27.87 1.97 16.91
C SER A 603 -28.47 0.96 15.94
N GLU A 604 -28.93 1.40 14.77
CA GLU A 604 -29.41 0.49 13.72
C GLU A 604 -28.35 -0.54 13.31
N HIS A 605 -27.12 -0.07 13.10
CA HIS A 605 -26.03 -0.94 12.70
C HIS A 605 -25.73 -2.01 13.77
N CYS A 606 -25.57 -1.61 15.03
CA CYS A 606 -25.26 -2.53 16.13
C CYS A 606 -26.40 -3.54 16.39
N GLU A 607 -27.67 -3.13 16.29
CA GLU A 607 -28.79 -4.04 16.51
C GLU A 607 -28.93 -5.06 15.37
N LYS A 608 -28.76 -4.65 14.11
CA LYS A 608 -28.72 -5.58 12.98
C LYS A 608 -27.54 -6.55 13.08
N LEU A 609 -26.37 -6.08 13.53
CA LEU A 609 -25.24 -6.97 13.84
C LEU A 609 -25.57 -7.97 14.94
N ALA A 610 -26.28 -7.54 15.99
CA ALA A 610 -26.67 -8.42 17.08
C ALA A 610 -27.63 -9.53 16.61
N ILE A 611 -28.58 -9.20 15.71
CA ILE A 611 -29.46 -10.17 15.06
C ILE A 611 -28.63 -11.22 14.29
N ILE A 612 -27.72 -10.77 13.41
CA ILE A 612 -26.88 -11.67 12.62
C ILE A 612 -25.98 -12.53 13.52
N ALA A 613 -25.40 -11.96 14.57
CA ALA A 613 -24.56 -12.71 15.51
C ALA A 613 -25.36 -13.79 16.27
N GLY A 614 -26.63 -13.52 16.58
CA GLY A 614 -27.54 -14.50 17.18
C GLY A 614 -27.79 -15.70 16.26
N TYR A 615 -28.18 -15.44 15.01
CA TYR A 615 -28.41 -16.50 14.02
C TYR A 615 -27.14 -17.23 13.60
N GLY A 616 -26.00 -16.52 13.52
CA GLY A 616 -24.70 -17.13 13.25
C GLY A 616 -24.29 -18.12 14.34
N LYS A 617 -24.64 -17.85 15.61
CA LYS A 617 -24.44 -18.82 16.70
C LYS A 617 -25.39 -20.01 16.58
N HIS A 618 -26.64 -19.79 16.16
CA HIS A 618 -27.60 -20.87 15.96
C HIS A 618 -27.20 -21.81 14.82
N LEU A 619 -26.57 -21.31 13.75
CA LEU A 619 -25.98 -22.15 12.69
C LEU A 619 -24.91 -23.11 13.23
N LEU A 620 -24.14 -22.71 14.25
CA LEU A 620 -23.10 -23.56 14.84
C LEU A 620 -23.68 -24.76 15.59
N GLU A 621 -24.95 -24.72 16.02
CA GLU A 621 -25.61 -25.85 16.68
C GLU A 621 -25.86 -27.03 15.72
N LEU A 622 -25.74 -26.80 14.40
CA LEU A 622 -25.85 -27.85 13.38
C LEU A 622 -24.54 -28.65 13.20
N VAL A 623 -23.42 -28.17 13.74
CA VAL A 623 -22.13 -28.86 13.66
C VAL A 623 -22.02 -29.86 14.80
N ASP A 624 -21.76 -31.12 14.47
CA ASP A 624 -21.53 -32.17 15.47
C ASP A 624 -20.08 -32.12 15.97
N ASP A 625 -19.90 -31.74 17.24
CA ASP A 625 -18.60 -31.67 17.90
C ASP A 625 -18.17 -33.00 18.56
N THR A 626 -18.96 -34.06 18.39
CA THR A 626 -18.63 -35.37 18.97
C THR A 626 -17.36 -35.96 18.34
N PRO A 627 -16.38 -36.39 19.15
CA PRO A 627 -15.13 -36.95 18.63
C PRO A 627 -15.37 -38.34 18.05
N VAL A 628 -14.79 -38.60 16.88
CA VAL A 628 -14.92 -39.89 16.18
C VAL A 628 -13.73 -40.80 16.48
N THR A 629 -14.01 -42.09 16.66
CA THR A 629 -12.95 -43.10 16.85
C THR A 629 -12.15 -43.27 15.55
N PRO A 630 -10.81 -43.35 15.59
CA PRO A 630 -10.00 -43.54 14.38
C PRO A 630 -10.44 -44.78 13.58
N GLY A 631 -10.88 -44.56 12.33
CA GLY A 631 -11.36 -45.61 11.42
C GLY A 631 -12.89 -45.71 11.30
N GLU A 632 -13.64 -45.03 12.16
CA GLU A 632 -15.09 -44.86 12.03
C GLU A 632 -15.41 -43.62 11.18
N THR A 633 -16.45 -43.67 10.34
CA THR A 633 -16.92 -42.52 9.56
C THR A 633 -17.97 -41.75 10.34
N ARG A 634 -18.04 -40.43 10.13
CA ARG A 634 -19.11 -39.59 10.70
C ARG A 634 -20.50 -40.01 10.22
N GLN A 635 -21.52 -39.66 11.01
CA GLN A 635 -22.92 -39.84 10.62
C GLN A 635 -23.24 -38.94 9.42
N ALA A 636 -24.21 -39.35 8.60
CA ALA A 636 -24.65 -38.54 7.47
C ALA A 636 -25.32 -37.25 7.97
N TYR A 637 -24.91 -36.11 7.42
CA TYR A 637 -25.45 -34.80 7.76
C TYR A 637 -26.81 -34.56 7.08
N ASP A 638 -27.80 -34.08 7.85
CA ASP A 638 -29.16 -33.75 7.38
C ASP A 638 -29.61 -32.35 7.86
N GLY A 639 -28.66 -31.42 8.03
CA GLY A 639 -28.95 -30.07 8.53
C GLY A 639 -29.29 -29.04 7.44
N TYR A 640 -29.30 -29.41 6.16
CA TYR A 640 -29.44 -28.47 5.03
C TYR A 640 -30.75 -27.67 5.03
N GLU A 641 -31.87 -28.30 5.43
CA GLU A 641 -33.16 -27.60 5.52
C GLU A 641 -33.19 -26.61 6.69
N ALA A 642 -32.62 -27.02 7.84
CA ALA A 642 -32.51 -26.18 9.02
C ALA A 642 -31.59 -24.98 8.77
N SER A 643 -30.40 -25.18 8.20
CA SER A 643 -29.44 -24.11 7.91
C SER A 643 -30.04 -23.07 6.96
N LYS A 644 -30.81 -23.51 5.96
CA LYS A 644 -31.54 -22.63 5.05
C LYS A 644 -32.66 -21.84 5.74
N ALA A 645 -33.43 -22.49 6.62
CA ALA A 645 -34.48 -21.82 7.39
C ALA A 645 -33.90 -20.71 8.29
N ILE A 646 -32.76 -20.96 8.94
CA ILE A 646 -32.07 -19.98 9.78
C ILE A 646 -31.68 -18.72 9.00
N ILE A 647 -31.23 -18.88 7.75
CA ILE A 647 -30.91 -17.75 6.87
C ILE A 647 -32.18 -16.98 6.50
N GLN A 648 -33.28 -17.66 6.17
CA GLN A 648 -34.56 -17.01 5.88
C GLN A 648 -35.09 -16.21 7.09
N ASP A 649 -35.04 -16.80 8.29
CA ASP A 649 -35.44 -16.13 9.53
C ASP A 649 -34.56 -14.91 9.86
N CYS A 650 -33.27 -14.97 9.51
CA CYS A 650 -32.36 -13.84 9.62
C CYS A 650 -32.73 -12.72 8.62
N GLU A 651 -33.07 -13.07 7.38
CA GLU A 651 -33.51 -12.10 6.36
C GLU A 651 -34.80 -11.40 6.79
N ASP A 652 -35.77 -12.17 7.26
CA ASP A 652 -37.04 -11.66 7.78
C ASP A 652 -36.84 -10.77 9.01
N ALA A 653 -35.93 -11.13 9.92
CA ALA A 653 -35.60 -10.31 11.07
C ALA A 653 -34.92 -8.98 10.68
N LEU A 654 -34.00 -9.01 9.70
CA LEU A 654 -33.31 -7.81 9.19
C LEU A 654 -34.24 -6.88 8.41
N THR A 655 -35.17 -7.43 7.63
CA THR A 655 -36.13 -6.68 6.82
C THR A 655 -37.21 -6.02 7.67
N ASN A 656 -37.68 -6.70 8.72
CA ASN A 656 -38.70 -6.22 9.65
C ASN A 656 -38.14 -5.37 10.79
N TRP A 657 -36.81 -5.17 10.87
CA TRP A 657 -36.21 -4.31 11.88
C TRP A 657 -36.65 -2.85 11.69
N VAL A 658 -37.10 -2.22 12.78
CA VAL A 658 -37.54 -0.82 12.84
C VAL A 658 -37.02 -0.18 14.12
N SER A 659 -36.65 1.10 14.05
CA SER A 659 -36.16 1.91 15.19
C SER A 659 -37.06 1.89 16.43
N GLN A 660 -38.37 1.69 16.26
CA GLN A 660 -39.34 1.63 17.36
C GLN A 660 -39.29 0.30 18.14
N ASN A 661 -38.82 -0.76 17.49
CA ASN A 661 -38.66 -2.09 18.08
C ASN A 661 -37.25 -2.29 18.67
N ALA A 662 -36.46 -1.21 18.77
CA ALA A 662 -35.13 -1.22 19.35
C ALA A 662 -35.17 -1.76 20.79
N ALA A 663 -34.37 -2.80 21.05
CA ALA A 663 -34.30 -3.43 22.37
C ALA A 663 -33.74 -2.47 23.45
N VAL A 664 -32.91 -1.51 23.03
CA VAL A 664 -32.27 -0.54 23.93
C VAL A 664 -32.90 0.85 23.75
N SER A 665 -33.87 1.18 24.59
CA SER A 665 -34.45 2.54 24.64
C SER A 665 -33.83 3.37 25.77
N SER A 666 -33.28 4.53 25.44
CA SER A 666 -32.71 5.45 26.43
C SER A 666 -33.81 6.18 27.21
N LYS A 667 -34.22 5.62 28.35
CA LYS A 667 -35.04 6.36 29.32
C LYS A 667 -34.19 7.45 29.95
N LEU A 668 -34.60 8.72 29.83
CA LEU A 668 -33.96 9.86 30.51
C LEU A 668 -33.74 9.53 31.99
N SER A 669 -32.46 9.46 32.38
CA SER A 669 -32.02 9.19 33.75
C SER A 669 -32.83 10.02 34.75
N VAL A 670 -33.37 9.37 35.79
CA VAL A 670 -34.09 10.08 36.87
C VAL A 670 -33.19 11.14 37.53
N ARG A 671 -31.87 10.88 37.56
CA ARG A 671 -30.85 11.79 38.09
C ARG A 671 -30.69 13.07 37.25
N SER A 672 -30.93 13.02 35.94
CA SER A 672 -30.89 14.23 35.08
C SER A 672 -32.16 15.06 35.19
N ARG A 673 -33.32 14.42 35.44
CA ARG A 673 -34.59 15.10 35.74
C ARG A 673 -34.52 15.88 37.05
N THR A 674 -33.98 15.29 38.12
CA THR A 674 -33.83 15.97 39.41
C THR A 674 -32.78 17.09 39.39
N LEU A 675 -31.72 16.96 38.59
CA LEU A 675 -30.72 18.02 38.37
C LEU A 675 -31.27 19.21 37.57
N SER A 676 -32.04 18.94 36.51
CA SER A 676 -32.70 19.99 35.72
C SER A 676 -33.80 20.70 36.53
N GLN A 677 -34.57 19.97 37.34
CA GLN A 677 -35.54 20.56 38.27
C GLN A 677 -34.85 21.34 39.40
N ARG A 678 -33.73 20.88 39.95
CA ARG A 678 -32.93 21.65 40.92
C ARG A 678 -32.35 22.95 40.32
N ARG A 679 -31.87 22.92 39.08
CA ARG A 679 -31.39 24.12 38.37
C ARG A 679 -32.53 25.09 38.03
N ALA A 680 -33.72 24.58 37.70
CA ALA A 680 -34.91 25.38 37.48
C ALA A 680 -35.45 25.99 38.78
N ALA A 681 -35.48 25.24 39.88
CA ALA A 681 -35.90 25.72 41.20
C ALA A 681 -34.95 26.77 41.81
N ARG A 682 -33.69 26.80 41.37
CA ARG A 682 -32.70 27.81 41.79
C ARG A 682 -32.76 29.11 40.97
N ARG A 683 -33.54 29.14 39.88
CA ARG A 683 -33.87 30.36 39.15
C ARG A 683 -35.15 30.96 39.75
N GLN A 684 -35.01 31.70 40.86
CA GLN A 684 -36.05 32.66 41.21
C GLN A 684 -36.05 33.79 40.16
N PRO A 685 -37.21 34.19 39.62
CA PRO A 685 -37.31 35.31 38.70
C PRO A 685 -37.31 36.61 39.54
N GLY A 686 -36.14 37.23 39.74
CA GLY A 686 -36.14 38.48 40.49
C GLY A 686 -34.82 39.19 40.73
N GLU A 687 -33.66 38.52 40.66
CA GLU A 687 -32.41 39.18 41.04
C GLU A 687 -31.35 38.98 39.95
N GLY A 688 -30.96 40.09 39.31
CA GLY A 688 -29.84 40.11 38.39
C GLY A 688 -28.58 39.70 39.16
N VAL A 689 -27.85 38.71 38.63
CA VAL A 689 -26.56 38.32 39.19
C VAL A 689 -25.60 39.50 39.02
N ASP A 690 -25.29 40.19 40.11
CA ASP A 690 -24.33 41.28 40.11
C ASP A 690 -22.91 40.70 39.93
N LEU A 691 -22.29 41.02 38.79
CA LEU A 691 -20.93 40.60 38.42
C LEU A 691 -19.89 41.65 38.80
N SER A 692 -20.28 42.73 39.49
CA SER A 692 -19.39 43.82 39.93
C SER A 692 -18.25 43.37 40.87
N HIS A 693 -18.34 42.18 41.45
CA HIS A 693 -17.33 41.61 42.36
C HIS A 693 -16.29 40.69 41.69
N GLN A 694 -16.37 40.44 40.38
CA GLN A 694 -15.38 39.62 39.67
C GLN A 694 -14.17 40.39 39.14
N ASP A 695 -14.24 41.73 39.10
CA ASP A 695 -13.09 42.56 38.78
C ASP A 695 -12.36 42.96 40.08
N GLN A 696 -11.19 42.35 40.32
CA GLN A 696 -10.26 42.87 41.32
C GLN A 696 -9.83 44.30 40.92
N SER A 697 -10.00 45.25 41.84
CA SER A 697 -9.62 46.64 41.62
C SER A 697 -8.12 46.77 41.36
N LEU A 698 -7.76 47.39 40.24
CA LEU A 698 -6.42 47.87 39.87
C LEU A 698 -6.00 49.07 40.75
N GLY A 699 -5.85 48.86 42.05
CA GLY A 699 -5.28 49.82 43.01
C GLY A 699 -4.09 49.20 43.71
N ASP A 700 -2.92 49.84 43.56
CA ASP A 700 -1.62 49.50 44.15
C ASP A 700 -0.93 48.22 43.64
N ARG A 701 -0.52 48.27 42.36
CA ARG A 701 0.68 47.58 41.91
C ARG A 701 1.86 48.54 42.03
N GLU A 702 2.51 48.54 43.19
CA GLU A 702 3.91 48.95 43.24
C GLU A 702 4.77 47.88 42.54
N SER A 703 5.75 48.37 41.81
CA SER A 703 6.59 47.72 40.81
C SER A 703 7.33 46.45 41.26
N GLY A 704 7.38 45.45 40.37
CA GLY A 704 8.69 44.86 40.02
C GLY A 704 9.11 43.48 40.56
N LEU A 705 8.23 42.53 40.90
CA LEU A 705 8.66 41.15 41.16
C LEU A 705 8.14 40.15 40.12
N TRP A 706 9.07 39.61 39.34
CA TRP A 706 8.91 38.41 38.53
C TRP A 706 9.10 37.21 39.47
N ILE A 707 8.06 36.39 39.66
CA ILE A 707 8.13 35.17 40.49
C ILE A 707 8.64 34.02 39.60
N PRO A 708 9.81 33.40 39.89
CA PRO A 708 10.34 32.30 39.10
C PRO A 708 9.50 31.01 39.24
N ALA A 709 9.50 30.20 38.17
CA ALA A 709 8.71 28.97 38.05
C ALA A 709 9.00 27.87 39.09
N SER A 710 9.97 28.06 39.98
CA SER A 710 10.32 27.15 41.08
C SER A 710 9.45 27.30 42.33
N GLU A 711 8.61 28.35 42.44
CA GLU A 711 7.72 28.57 43.60
C GLU A 711 6.26 28.11 43.39
N HIS A 712 5.95 27.46 42.27
CA HIS A 712 4.73 26.66 42.18
C HIS A 712 4.91 25.34 42.98
N ARG A 713 4.72 25.39 44.30
CA ARG A 713 4.60 24.17 45.13
C ARG A 713 3.31 23.44 44.76
N GLY A 714 3.44 22.16 44.43
CA GLY A 714 2.37 21.29 43.96
C GLY A 714 1.36 20.91 45.04
N ASN A 715 0.11 20.73 44.61
CA ASN A 715 -0.89 19.98 45.36
C ASN A 715 -0.83 18.54 44.88
N GLY A 716 -0.35 17.67 45.77
CA GLY A 716 -0.17 16.24 45.56
C GLY A 716 -1.49 15.49 45.38
N TYR A 717 -1.37 14.35 44.70
CA TYR A 717 -2.35 13.28 44.73
C TYR A 717 -2.21 12.58 46.09
N GLU A 718 -3.28 12.56 46.88
CA GLU A 718 -3.44 11.58 47.97
C GLU A 718 -4.22 10.41 47.39
N GLU A 719 -3.59 9.24 47.41
CA GLU A 719 -4.20 7.92 47.24
C GLU A 719 -5.00 7.62 48.50
N ASP A 720 -6.32 7.45 48.37
CA ASP A 720 -7.14 6.79 49.39
C ASP A 720 -7.64 5.45 48.84
N GLU A 721 -7.08 4.38 49.40
CA GLU A 721 -7.58 3.01 49.37
C GLU A 721 -8.86 2.94 50.22
N GLU A 722 -9.97 2.43 49.65
CA GLU A 722 -11.09 1.94 50.47
C GLU A 722 -11.54 0.56 49.99
N GLU A 723 -11.34 -0.40 50.89
CA GLU A 723 -11.73 -1.80 50.86
C GLU A 723 -13.26 -2.02 50.93
N ASP A 724 -13.64 -3.21 50.44
CA ASP A 724 -14.96 -3.83 50.44
C ASP A 724 -15.72 -3.84 51.78
N ALA A 725 -17.03 -3.55 51.73
CA ALA A 725 -18.02 -4.15 52.63
C ALA A 725 -19.45 -4.12 52.05
N PRO A 726 -20.34 -5.08 52.41
CA PRO A 726 -21.22 -5.75 51.45
C PRO A 726 -22.67 -5.26 51.40
N SER A 727 -23.31 -5.59 50.27
CA SER A 727 -24.74 -5.45 50.00
C SER A 727 -25.61 -6.24 50.99
N THR A 728 -26.59 -5.58 51.62
CA THR A 728 -27.74 -6.26 52.22
C THR A 728 -29.04 -5.82 51.55
N VAL A 729 -29.75 -6.86 51.12
CA VAL A 729 -31.02 -6.91 50.42
C VAL A 729 -32.15 -6.45 51.35
N GLY A 730 -33.00 -5.53 50.86
CA GLY A 730 -34.20 -5.06 51.54
C GLY A 730 -35.34 -4.85 50.55
N THR A 731 -36.03 -5.96 50.27
CA THR A 731 -37.32 -6.16 49.61
C THR A 731 -38.30 -4.97 49.60
N GLU A 732 -38.71 -4.56 48.39
CA GLU A 732 -40.01 -3.92 48.14
C GLU A 732 -41.06 -4.99 47.83
N THR A 733 -42.04 -5.17 48.72
CA THR A 733 -43.28 -5.91 48.42
C THR A 733 -44.44 -4.94 48.18
N ARG A 734 -44.87 -5.00 46.92
CA ARG A 734 -46.02 -4.46 46.20
C ARG A 734 -47.39 -4.59 46.89
N GLY A 735 -48.20 -3.54 46.74
CA GLY A 735 -49.62 -3.59 46.33
C GLY A 735 -50.67 -4.27 47.25
N ARG A 736 -51.66 -3.48 47.66
CA ARG A 736 -52.94 -3.87 48.28
C ARG A 736 -53.90 -4.47 47.24
N GLU A 737 -54.59 -5.58 47.56
CA GLU A 737 -56.08 -5.73 47.57
C GLU A 737 -56.53 -7.18 47.88
N GLU A 738 -57.41 -7.27 48.88
CA GLU A 738 -58.57 -8.19 49.11
C GLU A 738 -58.48 -9.72 48.93
N GLU A 739 -58.63 -10.50 50.03
CA GLU A 739 -59.91 -11.16 50.37
C GLU A 739 -59.90 -11.88 51.75
N ARG A 740 -61.02 -11.68 52.48
CA ARG A 740 -61.72 -12.49 53.51
C ARG A 740 -61.02 -13.26 54.65
N VAL A 741 -61.62 -13.00 55.81
CA VAL A 741 -61.58 -13.69 57.11
C VAL A 741 -62.28 -15.05 57.08
N ALA A 742 -61.66 -16.04 57.70
CA ALA A 742 -62.25 -17.06 58.56
C ALA A 742 -61.18 -17.37 59.62
N ALA A 743 -61.37 -17.31 60.94
CA ALA A 743 -62.54 -17.21 61.81
C ALA A 743 -62.16 -16.38 63.06
#